data_AF-A0A1I6QQ52-F1
#
_entry.id   AF-A0A1I6QQ52-F1
#
_cell.length_a   1.000
_cell.length_b   1.000
_cell.length_c   1.000
_cell.angle_alpha   90.00
_cell.angle_beta   90.00
_cell.angle_gamma   90.00
#
_symmetry.space_group_name_H-M   'P 1'
#
loop_
_entity.id
_entity.type
_entity.pdbx_description
1 polymer ?
#
loop_
_entity_poly.entity_id
_entity_poly.type
_entity_poly.pdbx_seq_one_letter_code
_entity_poly.pdbx_strand_id
1 'polypeptide(L)'
;MTTRSAPSRSDVRKRSHRLAAYLGVFSLAAAAVVADAGFASVRAHAQQPAPPSKGPVGWDTYRDLDGMPRLRGAEQSLQFSSYDRSGGNDDGFEGTYSCLRESEQGCVIAEHNGPGEISGLWSTREPMGDVTATGNIVVELDGRTVLDAPFIDLVNGKLGAPFEWPLVGNADDAAGGVVSKVPMPFRESMRVTVRNNPDFYHVNYRTFPDAEGVQTFDPGDPATDVLDKLRGFGVADPKNASGGTPVRSDFDLPAGGSHTVAEVSGPARINQLRVRLPQVQAAPQVVDDGMAFGQGGGSRFRMRVAPDNQGVRIIRRFDPQVADQVASLTVNGQPVGEWRSGAAAPGQWGVQSLDVPAELTAGQSSIDVENRFVSSSLDVNEFRYDVQSLVNGEWVRTDVLDLGPGHPGEESAHGYRIDNPVFERSQLLGRYAIPPEQVAASDAVLENARVRITFDGQTTVDAPIGEFFGTGLGEHDVRTMMSSVDPGMDGWYTAWWPMPFNQNAKVEIVNGGGIPIQGATAEIVTGPGGVDAGSGYFHATHKRGLTTPGQDWNFVDTGGAGTFYGVSHTMRGLIPLNETRASVLPHSTPLAAANPRNYLEGDERFYVDGAQEPAWHGTGTEDFYESGWYFRFGTTFSMPQAGNPAHEVNQDGCQFDCTGAYRLMAGDAVSFRNGLVAGIEHGPANDEPGDYSSTAYWYGAPAGRSLPAGGGLPSGPEVPPSLPPAPLPSEQPTPATPPSAPAPTAPPSEPVPTAPQDPTRSNPSDPTPSNPTETEDQGLLPHWN
;
A
#
# COMPACT_ATOMS: atom_id res chain seq x y z
N MET A 1 -17.76 -24.79 -61.88
CA MET A 1 -18.84 -24.25 -62.74
C MET A 1 -20.06 -24.02 -61.87
N THR A 2 -20.49 -22.75 -61.76
CA THR A 2 -21.89 -22.26 -61.74
C THR A 2 -22.98 -23.34 -61.82
N THR A 3 -24.10 -23.31 -61.08
CA THR A 3 -25.01 -22.17 -60.85
C THR A 3 -26.15 -22.54 -59.88
N ARG A 4 -26.69 -21.51 -59.22
CA ARG A 4 -27.96 -21.44 -58.46
C ARG A 4 -29.20 -21.73 -59.31
N SER A 5 -30.30 -22.16 -58.66
CA SER A 5 -31.64 -21.57 -58.87
C SER A 5 -32.64 -22.01 -57.79
N ALA A 6 -33.48 -21.06 -57.38
CA ALA A 6 -34.54 -21.15 -56.36
C ALA A 6 -35.95 -21.13 -57.03
N PRO A 7 -37.04 -20.57 -56.45
CA PRO A 7 -38.05 -21.20 -55.59
C PRO A 7 -39.51 -20.96 -56.10
N SER A 8 -40.56 -21.36 -55.36
CA SER A 8 -41.94 -20.78 -55.42
C SER A 8 -42.88 -21.42 -54.38
N ARG A 9 -43.30 -20.71 -53.31
CA ARG A 9 -44.57 -19.93 -53.11
C ARG A 9 -45.85 -20.79 -52.99
N SER A 10 -46.46 -20.85 -51.80
CA SER A 10 -47.64 -20.05 -51.33
C SER A 10 -48.98 -20.68 -51.81
N ASP A 11 -50.12 -20.74 -51.13
CA ASP A 11 -50.68 -20.07 -49.96
C ASP A 11 -52.11 -20.66 -49.71
N VAL A 12 -52.79 -20.21 -48.64
CA VAL A 12 -54.25 -19.95 -48.58
C VAL A 12 -55.26 -21.09 -48.20
N ARG A 13 -55.63 -21.06 -46.90
CA ARG A 13 -56.96 -20.70 -46.30
C ARG A 13 -58.18 -21.65 -46.24
N LYS A 14 -58.73 -21.62 -45.00
CA LYS A 14 -60.15 -21.40 -44.54
C LYS A 14 -61.05 -22.63 -44.36
N ARG A 15 -61.49 -22.88 -43.10
CA ARG A 15 -62.82 -22.62 -42.45
C ARG A 15 -63.90 -23.61 -42.94
N SER A 16 -64.82 -24.20 -42.18
CA SER A 16 -65.47 -23.97 -40.87
C SER A 16 -66.38 -25.23 -40.62
N HIS A 17 -66.78 -25.68 -39.43
CA HIS A 17 -67.93 -25.21 -38.63
C HIS A 17 -68.31 -26.24 -37.53
N ARG A 18 -68.81 -25.71 -36.39
CA ARG A 18 -69.87 -26.20 -35.47
C ARG A 18 -69.58 -27.41 -34.56
N LEU A 19 -69.51 -27.21 -33.23
CA LEU A 19 -70.56 -27.07 -32.19
C LEU A 19 -71.11 -28.42 -31.69
N ALA A 20 -70.76 -28.81 -30.45
CA ALA A 20 -71.67 -29.09 -29.33
C ALA A 20 -70.95 -29.86 -28.21
N ALA A 21 -71.23 -29.43 -26.98
CA ALA A 21 -70.68 -29.91 -25.72
C ALA A 21 -71.25 -31.27 -25.29
N TYR A 22 -70.48 -32.05 -24.52
CA TYR A 22 -70.92 -32.74 -23.30
C TYR A 22 -69.72 -33.10 -22.43
N LEU A 23 -69.79 -32.68 -21.15
CA LEU A 23 -68.88 -33.06 -20.05
C LEU A 23 -69.18 -34.51 -19.62
N GLY A 24 -68.12 -35.27 -19.34
CA GLY A 24 -68.21 -36.60 -18.73
C GLY A 24 -66.84 -37.19 -18.48
N VAL A 25 -66.36 -37.07 -17.25
CA VAL A 25 -65.06 -37.52 -16.74
C VAL A 25 -65.06 -39.04 -16.56
N PHE A 26 -64.07 -39.75 -17.10
CA PHE A 26 -63.08 -40.59 -16.39
C PHE A 26 -62.48 -41.68 -17.29
N SER A 27 -61.15 -41.79 -17.18
CA SER A 27 -60.34 -43.01 -17.29
C SER A 27 -60.17 -43.66 -18.67
N LEU A 28 -58.97 -43.51 -19.22
CA LEU A 28 -58.36 -44.54 -20.06
C LEU A 28 -56.86 -44.60 -19.76
N ALA A 29 -56.49 -45.69 -19.10
CA ALA A 29 -55.13 -46.20 -19.05
C ALA A 29 -54.66 -46.50 -20.49
N ALA A 30 -53.46 -46.05 -20.82
CA ALA A 30 -52.69 -46.56 -21.94
C ALA A 30 -51.27 -46.82 -21.45
N ALA A 31 -50.87 -48.09 -21.59
CA ALA A 31 -49.63 -48.66 -21.12
C ALA A 31 -48.42 -47.92 -21.70
N ALA A 32 -47.51 -47.50 -20.82
CA ALA A 32 -46.14 -47.18 -21.18
C ALA A 32 -45.25 -48.34 -20.75
N VAL A 33 -44.58 -48.89 -21.75
CA VAL A 33 -43.55 -49.93 -21.67
C VAL A 33 -42.49 -49.50 -20.65
N VAL A 34 -42.23 -50.38 -19.68
CA VAL A 34 -41.11 -50.28 -18.75
C VAL A 34 -39.83 -50.47 -19.55
N ALA A 35 -39.15 -49.37 -19.87
CA ALA A 35 -37.72 -49.38 -20.13
C ALA A 35 -37.03 -49.10 -18.79
N ASP A 36 -36.52 -50.18 -18.20
CA ASP A 36 -35.67 -50.17 -17.02
C ASP A 36 -34.31 -49.56 -17.40
N ALA A 37 -34.25 -48.24 -17.45
CA ALA A 37 -33.00 -47.50 -17.45
C ALA A 37 -32.76 -47.08 -16.00
N GLY A 38 -31.96 -47.88 -15.30
CA GLY A 38 -31.53 -47.62 -13.93
C GLY A 38 -30.86 -46.25 -13.83
N PHE A 39 -31.63 -45.24 -13.44
CA PHE A 39 -31.09 -44.04 -12.83
C PHE A 39 -30.62 -44.44 -11.43
N ALA A 40 -29.39 -44.93 -11.34
CA ALA A 40 -28.64 -44.79 -10.10
C ALA A 40 -28.59 -43.29 -9.80
N SER A 41 -29.37 -42.86 -8.82
CA SER A 41 -29.16 -41.57 -8.19
C SER A 41 -27.75 -41.62 -7.60
N VAL A 42 -26.79 -41.08 -8.33
CA VAL A 42 -25.50 -40.74 -7.77
C VAL A 42 -25.82 -39.64 -6.77
N ARG A 43 -26.06 -40.03 -5.51
CA ARG A 43 -25.86 -39.11 -4.40
C ARG A 43 -24.42 -38.63 -4.55
N ALA A 44 -24.26 -37.38 -4.97
CA ALA A 44 -23.01 -36.67 -4.84
C ALA A 44 -22.57 -36.91 -3.40
N HIS A 45 -21.48 -37.66 -3.23
CA HIS A 45 -20.85 -37.74 -1.92
C HIS A 45 -20.45 -36.31 -1.61
N ALA A 46 -21.09 -35.71 -0.60
CA ALA A 46 -20.63 -34.45 -0.05
C ALA A 46 -19.15 -34.65 0.27
N GLN A 47 -18.30 -34.00 -0.51
CA GLN A 47 -16.86 -34.04 -0.35
C GLN A 47 -16.62 -33.60 1.10
N GLN A 48 -15.98 -34.46 1.91
CA GLN A 48 -15.69 -34.11 3.30
C GLN A 48 -15.01 -32.74 3.33
N PRO A 49 -15.42 -31.82 4.21
CA PRO A 49 -14.73 -30.55 4.33
C PRO A 49 -13.26 -30.83 4.60
N ALA A 50 -12.36 -30.17 3.85
CA ALA A 50 -10.95 -30.22 4.15
C ALA A 50 -10.75 -29.78 5.60
N PRO A 51 -9.84 -30.43 6.36
CA PRO A 51 -9.52 -29.96 7.68
C PRO A 51 -9.05 -28.49 7.58
N PRO A 52 -9.47 -27.63 8.53
CA PRO A 52 -9.01 -26.24 8.53
C PRO A 52 -7.48 -26.22 8.63
N SER A 53 -6.86 -25.39 7.79
CA SER A 53 -5.40 -25.24 7.73
C SER A 53 -4.96 -24.00 8.52
N LYS A 54 -3.76 -24.03 9.08
CA LYS A 54 -3.09 -22.84 9.66
C LYS A 54 -2.38 -21.97 8.61
N GLY A 55 -2.44 -22.38 7.33
CA GLY A 55 -1.72 -21.71 6.25
C GLY A 55 -0.23 -22.07 6.23
N PRO A 56 0.58 -21.37 5.40
CA PRO A 56 2.04 -21.48 5.46
C PRO A 56 2.56 -20.98 6.81
N VAL A 57 3.71 -21.49 7.27
CA VAL A 57 4.35 -21.15 8.55
C VAL A 57 5.82 -20.78 8.30
N GLY A 58 6.32 -19.78 9.00
CA GLY A 58 7.68 -19.27 8.85
C GLY A 58 7.93 -18.73 7.45
N TRP A 59 9.08 -19.07 6.90
CA TRP A 59 9.50 -18.67 5.55
C TRP A 59 8.60 -19.18 4.43
N ASP A 60 7.79 -20.22 4.66
CA ASP A 60 6.83 -20.71 3.66
C ASP A 60 5.78 -19.64 3.29
N THR A 61 5.57 -18.64 4.15
CA THR A 61 4.73 -17.47 3.86
C THR A 61 5.18 -16.75 2.59
N TYR A 62 6.48 -16.63 2.34
CA TYR A 62 7.05 -15.99 1.15
C TYR A 62 7.46 -16.99 0.06
N ARG A 63 7.71 -18.25 0.45
CA ARG A 63 8.07 -19.31 -0.51
C ARG A 63 6.85 -19.87 -1.24
N ASP A 64 5.64 -19.79 -0.68
CA ASP A 64 4.40 -20.35 -1.27
C ASP A 64 3.28 -19.30 -1.48
N LEU A 65 3.59 -18.23 -2.20
CA LEU A 65 2.62 -17.19 -2.57
C LEU A 65 1.55 -17.68 -3.57
N ASP A 66 1.84 -18.74 -4.33
CA ASP A 66 0.82 -19.44 -5.14
C ASP A 66 -0.31 -20.05 -4.31
N GLY A 67 -0.04 -20.23 -3.01
CA GLY A 67 -0.91 -20.79 -1.99
C GLY A 67 -1.81 -19.79 -1.28
N MET A 68 -1.72 -18.48 -1.57
CA MET A 68 -2.57 -17.45 -0.95
C MET A 68 -4.09 -17.76 -0.99
N PRO A 69 -4.65 -18.41 -2.03
CA PRO A 69 -6.06 -18.77 -2.03
C PRO A 69 -6.49 -19.77 -0.94
N ARG A 70 -5.55 -20.48 -0.31
CA ARG A 70 -5.88 -21.46 0.74
C ARG A 70 -6.39 -20.72 1.99
N LEU A 71 -7.58 -21.10 2.42
CA LEU A 71 -8.22 -20.58 3.62
C LEU A 71 -7.44 -21.04 4.85
N ARG A 72 -7.08 -20.09 5.73
CA ARG A 72 -6.32 -20.39 6.95
C ARG A 72 -7.21 -20.47 8.19
N GLY A 73 -8.37 -21.10 8.04
CA GLY A 73 -9.38 -21.12 9.11
C GLY A 73 -8.99 -21.86 10.39
N ALA A 74 -7.80 -22.44 10.53
CA ALA A 74 -7.34 -23.00 11.81
C ALA A 74 -6.58 -22.00 12.68
N GLU A 75 -5.96 -20.97 12.09
CA GLU A 75 -5.25 -19.93 12.85
C GLU A 75 -6.19 -18.82 13.32
N GLN A 76 -5.68 -17.97 14.22
CA GLN A 76 -6.27 -16.67 14.53
C GLN A 76 -5.16 -15.61 14.55
N SER A 77 -5.31 -14.59 13.70
CA SER A 77 -4.44 -13.41 13.69
C SER A 77 -4.85 -12.43 14.79
N LEU A 78 -3.86 -11.91 15.52
CA LEU A 78 -4.00 -11.09 16.72
C LEU A 78 -2.89 -10.03 16.77
N GLN A 79 -3.12 -8.97 17.55
CA GLN A 79 -2.15 -7.88 17.72
C GLN A 79 -2.00 -7.53 19.20
N PHE A 80 -0.75 -7.39 19.65
CA PHE A 80 -0.46 -6.56 20.82
C PHE A 80 -0.08 -5.18 20.32
N SER A 81 -0.62 -4.13 20.93
CA SER A 81 -0.28 -2.76 20.59
C SER A 81 -0.29 -1.89 21.84
N SER A 82 0.09 -0.64 21.65
CA SER A 82 0.15 0.40 22.67
C SER A 82 -1.14 1.21 22.78
N TYR A 83 -2.21 0.78 22.08
CA TYR A 83 -3.50 1.47 22.02
C TYR A 83 -4.05 1.88 23.40
N ASP A 84 -4.76 2.99 23.42
CA ASP A 84 -5.40 3.56 24.60
C ASP A 84 -6.59 2.70 25.03
N ARG A 85 -6.39 1.95 26.13
CA ARG A 85 -7.42 1.05 26.67
C ARG A 85 -8.64 1.77 27.24
N SER A 86 -8.60 3.10 27.37
CA SER A 86 -9.76 3.92 27.73
C SER A 86 -10.63 4.33 26.55
N GLY A 87 -10.16 4.09 25.31
CA GLY A 87 -10.77 4.58 24.07
C GLY A 87 -10.48 6.05 23.79
N GLY A 88 -9.41 6.59 24.38
CA GLY A 88 -8.85 7.90 24.07
C GLY A 88 -7.82 7.80 22.94
N ASN A 89 -6.77 8.63 23.03
CA ASN A 89 -5.71 8.72 22.01
C ASN A 89 -4.31 8.74 22.66
N ASP A 90 -4.15 8.17 23.86
CA ASP A 90 -2.84 7.95 24.49
C ASP A 90 -2.22 6.63 24.02
N ASP A 91 -2.09 6.46 22.70
CA ASP A 91 -1.64 5.21 22.07
C ASP A 91 -0.12 5.00 22.15
N GLY A 92 0.57 5.86 22.88
CA GLY A 92 2.02 5.87 23.01
C GLY A 92 2.60 7.20 23.48
N PHE A 93 1.82 8.29 23.47
CA PHE A 93 2.27 9.64 23.82
C PHE A 93 2.85 9.76 25.23
N GLU A 94 2.15 9.22 26.24
CA GLU A 94 2.63 9.19 27.62
C GLU A 94 3.26 7.82 27.98
N GLY A 95 3.17 6.85 27.06
CA GLY A 95 3.65 5.50 27.24
C GLY A 95 2.83 4.67 28.25
N THR A 96 1.65 5.14 28.66
CA THR A 96 0.81 4.51 29.71
C THR A 96 0.49 3.05 29.41
N TYR A 97 0.21 2.76 28.14
CA TYR A 97 -0.28 1.47 27.64
C TYR A 97 0.76 0.66 26.89
N SER A 98 1.97 1.24 26.79
CA SER A 98 3.09 0.76 25.99
C SER A 98 3.89 -0.36 26.67
N CYS A 99 3.47 -0.76 27.88
CA CYS A 99 4.08 -1.85 28.63
C CYS A 99 3.03 -2.77 29.26
N LEU A 100 3.06 -4.06 28.91
CA LEU A 100 2.17 -5.04 29.54
C LEU A 100 2.54 -5.26 31.01
N ARG A 101 3.85 -5.35 31.28
CA ARG A 101 4.43 -5.43 32.62
C ARG A 101 5.94 -5.23 32.58
N GLU A 102 6.49 -4.77 33.68
CA GLU A 102 7.93 -4.71 33.89
C GLU A 102 8.51 -6.11 34.22
N SER A 103 9.78 -6.31 33.82
CA SER A 103 10.60 -7.47 34.14
C SER A 103 12.04 -7.04 34.44
N GLU A 104 12.89 -7.96 34.88
CA GLU A 104 14.32 -7.65 35.09
C GLU A 104 15.05 -7.26 33.78
N GLN A 105 14.56 -7.75 32.64
CA GLN A 105 15.12 -7.45 31.31
C GLN A 105 14.62 -6.10 30.75
N GLY A 106 13.45 -5.64 31.21
CA GLY A 106 12.79 -4.41 30.78
C GLY A 106 11.28 -4.61 30.63
N CYS A 107 10.68 -3.80 29.77
CA CYS A 107 9.27 -3.79 29.48
C CYS A 107 8.85 -4.96 28.57
N VAL A 108 7.95 -5.82 29.05
CA VAL A 108 7.32 -6.88 28.24
C VAL A 108 6.21 -6.26 27.41
N ILE A 109 6.28 -6.43 26.09
CA ILE A 109 5.34 -5.83 25.11
C ILE A 109 4.46 -6.87 24.41
N ALA A 110 4.85 -8.15 24.43
CA ALA A 110 3.99 -9.24 23.97
C ALA A 110 4.32 -10.54 24.72
N GLU A 111 3.30 -11.32 25.09
CA GLU A 111 3.45 -12.63 25.70
C GLU A 111 2.29 -13.56 25.32
N HIS A 112 2.60 -14.78 24.89
CA HIS A 112 1.59 -15.78 24.53
C HIS A 112 2.04 -17.19 24.92
N ASN A 113 1.10 -18.00 25.41
CA ASN A 113 1.29 -19.42 25.70
C ASN A 113 0.47 -20.27 24.72
N GLY A 114 1.16 -21.17 24.01
CA GLY A 114 0.60 -21.98 22.94
C GLY A 114 1.45 -21.89 21.68
N PRO A 115 1.16 -22.73 20.67
CA PRO A 115 1.82 -22.67 19.38
C PRO A 115 1.34 -21.46 18.57
N GLY A 116 2.24 -20.82 17.83
CA GLY A 116 1.95 -19.62 17.06
C GLY A 116 3.13 -19.10 16.24
N GLU A 117 3.03 -17.86 15.79
CA GLU A 117 4.08 -17.17 15.04
C GLU A 117 3.97 -15.66 15.19
N ILE A 118 5.09 -14.98 15.48
CA ILE A 118 5.18 -13.53 15.28
C ILE A 118 5.24 -13.28 13.78
N SER A 119 4.28 -12.54 13.25
CA SER A 119 4.15 -12.26 11.82
C SER A 119 4.67 -10.86 11.44
N GLY A 120 4.78 -9.95 12.41
CA GLY A 120 5.39 -8.65 12.21
C GLY A 120 5.61 -7.88 13.50
N LEU A 121 6.58 -6.97 13.46
CA LEU A 121 6.86 -5.98 14.50
C LEU A 121 6.83 -4.61 13.84
N TRP A 122 6.18 -3.65 14.47
CA TRP A 122 6.27 -2.24 14.12
C TRP A 122 6.45 -1.40 15.39
N SER A 123 7.16 -0.28 15.28
CA SER A 123 7.29 0.69 16.36
C SER A 123 7.62 2.07 15.80
N THR A 124 7.29 3.11 16.56
CA THR A 124 7.84 4.45 16.33
C THR A 124 8.08 5.16 17.65
N ARG A 125 9.03 6.10 17.66
CA ARG A 125 9.44 6.83 18.85
C ARG A 125 9.95 8.23 18.51
N GLU A 126 9.80 9.14 19.46
CA GLU A 126 10.53 10.40 19.50
C GLU A 126 12.06 10.21 19.50
N PRO A 127 12.82 10.93 18.66
CA PRO A 127 12.37 11.77 17.54
C PRO A 127 12.16 10.98 16.23
N MET A 128 11.04 11.23 15.55
CA MET A 128 10.81 10.87 14.12
C MET A 128 11.09 9.39 13.74
N GLY A 129 10.85 8.47 14.67
CA GLY A 129 11.04 7.03 14.50
C GLY A 129 12.36 6.47 15.03
N ASP A 130 13.22 7.28 15.65
CA ASP A 130 14.48 6.79 16.23
C ASP A 130 14.25 5.93 17.48
N VAL A 131 14.28 4.62 17.29
CA VAL A 131 14.12 3.62 18.35
C VAL A 131 15.38 3.37 19.19
N THR A 132 16.45 4.17 19.06
CA THR A 132 17.68 4.02 19.87
C THR A 132 17.36 4.04 21.37
N ALA A 133 16.47 4.92 21.80
CA ALA A 133 16.10 5.06 23.21
C ALA A 133 15.27 3.88 23.76
N THR A 134 14.64 3.09 22.90
CA THR A 134 13.95 1.84 23.29
C THR A 134 14.94 0.78 23.80
N GLY A 135 16.21 0.88 23.37
CA GLY A 135 17.29 0.00 23.79
C GLY A 135 17.21 -1.38 23.13
N ASN A 136 17.59 -2.43 23.85
CA ASN A 136 17.56 -3.78 23.29
C ASN A 136 16.13 -4.28 23.13
N ILE A 137 15.88 -4.98 22.02
CA ILE A 137 14.73 -5.87 21.83
C ILE A 137 15.19 -7.32 22.05
N VAL A 138 14.45 -8.06 22.85
CA VAL A 138 14.69 -9.46 23.20
C VAL A 138 13.45 -10.27 22.82
N VAL A 139 13.63 -11.28 21.96
CA VAL A 139 12.59 -12.24 21.59
C VAL A 139 12.97 -13.61 22.13
N GLU A 140 12.10 -14.17 22.97
CA GLU A 140 12.23 -15.51 23.52
C GLU A 140 11.09 -16.40 23.04
N LEU A 141 11.45 -17.50 22.41
CA LEU A 141 10.51 -18.49 21.89
C LEU A 141 10.83 -19.85 22.49
N ASP A 142 9.83 -20.53 23.03
CA ASP A 142 9.95 -21.88 23.60
C ASP A 142 11.09 -21.98 24.64
N GLY A 143 11.21 -20.96 25.48
CA GLY A 143 12.25 -20.85 26.52
C GLY A 143 13.66 -20.56 26.01
N ARG A 144 13.82 -20.16 24.74
CA ARG A 144 15.11 -19.81 24.12
C ARG A 144 15.10 -18.38 23.59
N THR A 145 16.12 -17.60 23.92
CA THR A 145 16.35 -16.30 23.26
C THR A 145 16.78 -16.53 21.81
N VAL A 146 15.98 -16.02 20.87
CA VAL A 146 16.26 -16.11 19.42
C VAL A 146 16.72 -14.77 18.82
N LEU A 147 16.47 -13.66 19.53
CA LEU A 147 16.94 -12.32 19.19
C LEU A 147 17.24 -11.58 20.50
N ASP A 148 18.40 -10.94 20.58
CA ASP A 148 18.79 -9.98 21.63
C ASP A 148 19.80 -9.00 21.02
N ALA A 149 19.34 -7.80 20.69
CA ALA A 149 20.13 -6.79 20.03
C ALA A 149 19.56 -5.38 20.30
N PRO A 150 20.36 -4.31 20.14
CA PRO A 150 19.82 -2.95 20.05
C PRO A 150 18.73 -2.89 18.98
N PHE A 151 17.54 -2.40 19.32
CA PHE A 151 16.41 -2.38 18.38
C PHE A 151 16.74 -1.56 17.13
N ILE A 152 17.48 -0.45 17.31
CA ILE A 152 17.98 0.36 16.20
C ILE A 152 18.92 -0.41 15.25
N ASP A 153 19.71 -1.36 15.74
CA ASP A 153 20.60 -2.16 14.89
C ASP A 153 19.86 -3.26 14.14
N LEU A 154 18.78 -3.81 14.73
CA LEU A 154 17.85 -4.72 14.06
C LEU A 154 17.22 -4.04 12.83
N VAL A 155 16.61 -2.87 13.02
CA VAL A 155 15.81 -2.22 11.97
C VAL A 155 16.68 -1.53 10.90
N ASN A 156 17.92 -1.16 11.24
CA ASN A 156 18.94 -0.74 10.27
C ASN A 156 19.57 -1.91 9.47
N GLY A 157 19.12 -3.14 9.70
CA GLY A 157 19.64 -4.32 9.03
C GLY A 157 21.08 -4.70 9.40
N LYS A 158 21.64 -4.17 10.50
CA LYS A 158 23.05 -4.40 10.88
C LYS A 158 23.31 -5.80 11.42
N LEU A 159 22.27 -6.54 11.77
CA LEU A 159 22.38 -7.93 12.22
C LEU A 159 22.66 -8.89 11.05
N GLY A 160 22.44 -8.45 9.81
CA GLY A 160 22.56 -9.28 8.63
C GLY A 160 21.39 -10.25 8.47
N ALA A 161 21.38 -10.98 7.36
CA ALA A 161 20.32 -11.90 6.99
C ALA A 161 19.99 -12.89 8.13
N PRO A 162 18.69 -13.09 8.45
CA PRO A 162 17.51 -12.62 7.71
C PRO A 162 17.02 -11.21 8.08
N PHE A 163 17.67 -10.52 9.03
CA PHE A 163 17.33 -9.17 9.46
C PHE A 163 18.00 -8.14 8.56
N GLU A 164 17.60 -8.12 7.29
CA GLU A 164 18.07 -7.18 6.27
C GLU A 164 16.90 -6.62 5.48
N TRP A 165 17.08 -5.45 4.86
CA TRP A 165 16.11 -4.89 3.94
C TRP A 165 15.84 -5.85 2.76
N PRO A 166 14.58 -6.08 2.35
CA PRO A 166 13.37 -5.36 2.78
C PRO A 166 12.53 -6.11 3.85
N LEU A 167 13.11 -7.07 4.57
CA LEU A 167 12.43 -7.72 5.71
C LEU A 167 12.48 -6.88 6.99
N VAL A 168 13.43 -5.95 7.09
CA VAL A 168 13.44 -4.90 8.11
C VAL A 168 13.58 -3.54 7.41
N GLY A 169 13.04 -2.50 8.03
CA GLY A 169 13.16 -1.12 7.55
C GLY A 169 13.24 -0.18 8.74
N ASN A 170 14.09 0.84 8.63
CA ASN A 170 14.22 1.87 9.66
C ASN A 170 13.26 3.04 9.40
N ALA A 171 13.36 4.08 10.23
CA ALA A 171 12.52 5.27 10.14
C ALA A 171 12.68 6.03 8.81
N ASP A 172 13.82 5.90 8.15
CA ASP A 172 14.04 6.52 6.86
C ASP A 172 13.34 5.70 5.75
N ASP A 173 13.54 4.38 5.74
CA ASP A 173 12.93 3.46 4.76
C ASP A 173 11.39 3.46 4.80
N ALA A 174 10.80 3.69 5.99
CA ALA A 174 9.35 3.61 6.22
C ALA A 174 8.73 4.94 6.66
N ALA A 175 9.36 6.07 6.33
CA ALA A 175 8.84 7.42 6.58
C ALA A 175 8.34 7.63 8.03
N GLY A 176 9.16 7.28 9.03
CA GLY A 176 8.90 7.52 10.45
C GLY A 176 8.54 6.28 11.27
N GLY A 177 8.25 5.14 10.63
CA GLY A 177 8.06 3.85 11.32
C GLY A 177 9.32 2.98 11.28
N VAL A 178 9.44 1.99 12.16
CA VAL A 178 10.42 0.91 12.01
C VAL A 178 9.70 -0.43 11.97
N VAL A 179 10.16 -1.35 11.12
CA VAL A 179 9.46 -2.62 10.89
C VAL A 179 10.40 -3.83 10.90
N SER A 180 9.86 -4.97 11.33
CA SER A 180 10.38 -6.30 10.98
C SER A 180 9.26 -7.21 10.50
N LYS A 181 9.45 -7.81 9.31
CA LYS A 181 8.59 -8.79 8.65
C LYS A 181 9.19 -10.20 8.65
N VAL A 182 10.18 -10.45 9.51
CA VAL A 182 10.77 -11.77 9.74
C VAL A 182 9.75 -12.63 10.52
N PRO A 183 9.23 -13.73 9.94
CA PRO A 183 8.27 -14.57 10.62
C PRO A 183 9.01 -15.42 11.67
N MET A 184 8.55 -15.37 12.92
CA MET A 184 9.17 -16.09 14.03
C MET A 184 8.19 -17.11 14.65
N PRO A 185 8.07 -18.32 14.06
CA PRO A 185 7.21 -19.36 14.59
C PRO A 185 7.69 -19.90 15.94
N PHE A 186 6.76 -20.37 16.76
CA PHE A 186 7.01 -20.93 18.10
C PHE A 186 6.00 -22.03 18.43
N ARG A 187 6.39 -23.00 19.26
CA ARG A 187 5.62 -24.22 19.51
C ARG A 187 4.85 -24.21 20.83
N GLU A 188 5.37 -23.49 21.81
CA GLU A 188 4.93 -23.52 23.21
C GLU A 188 4.72 -22.12 23.77
N SER A 189 5.60 -21.16 23.46
CA SER A 189 5.46 -19.80 23.99
C SER A 189 6.25 -18.75 23.21
N MET A 190 5.80 -17.51 23.34
CA MET A 190 6.43 -16.30 22.82
C MET A 190 6.49 -15.24 23.92
N ARG A 191 7.63 -14.58 24.07
CA ARG A 191 7.78 -13.34 24.83
C ARG A 191 8.65 -12.34 24.06
N VAL A 192 8.17 -11.11 23.94
CA VAL A 192 8.92 -9.97 23.37
C VAL A 192 9.09 -8.91 24.47
N THR A 193 10.34 -8.53 24.72
CA THR A 193 10.72 -7.57 25.75
C THR A 193 11.59 -6.49 25.13
N VAL A 194 11.37 -5.23 25.50
CA VAL A 194 12.26 -4.10 25.16
C VAL A 194 12.85 -3.50 26.42
N ARG A 195 14.03 -2.90 26.32
CA ARG A 195 14.76 -2.42 27.50
C ARG A 195 14.02 -1.27 28.21
N ASN A 196 13.53 -0.32 27.43
CA ASN A 196 12.77 0.83 27.92
C ASN A 196 11.40 0.85 27.22
N ASN A 197 10.43 1.54 27.82
CA ASN A 197 9.11 1.75 27.23
C ASN A 197 9.25 2.18 25.76
N PRO A 198 8.62 1.48 24.78
CA PRO A 198 8.81 1.76 23.37
C PRO A 198 8.03 2.98 22.85
N ASP A 199 7.17 3.57 23.66
CA ASP A 199 6.14 4.53 23.26
C ASP A 199 5.14 3.83 22.31
N PHE A 200 5.24 3.97 21.00
CA PHE A 200 4.32 3.32 20.05
C PHE A 200 4.89 1.99 19.55
N TYR A 201 4.07 0.94 19.54
CA TYR A 201 4.43 -0.39 19.03
C TYR A 201 3.22 -1.22 18.63
N HIS A 202 3.44 -2.12 17.66
CA HIS A 202 2.60 -3.29 17.35
C HIS A 202 3.45 -4.56 17.31
N VAL A 203 2.94 -5.65 17.89
CA VAL A 203 3.41 -7.03 17.67
C VAL A 203 2.26 -7.82 17.07
N ASN A 204 2.33 -8.01 15.75
CA ASN A 204 1.37 -8.82 15.02
C ASN A 204 1.79 -10.29 15.16
N TYR A 205 0.85 -11.13 15.54
CA TYR A 205 1.10 -12.56 15.71
C TYR A 205 -0.13 -13.37 15.35
N ARG A 206 0.06 -14.67 15.20
CA ARG A 206 -1.02 -15.62 14.97
C ARG A 206 -0.88 -16.83 15.87
N THR A 207 -2.02 -17.35 16.30
CA THR A 207 -2.09 -18.55 17.14
C THR A 207 -2.51 -19.76 16.31
N PHE A 208 -2.00 -20.92 16.69
CA PHE A 208 -2.30 -22.19 16.04
C PHE A 208 -2.97 -23.16 17.03
N PRO A 209 -3.83 -24.06 16.55
CA PRO A 209 -4.52 -25.02 17.43
C PRO A 209 -3.56 -26.07 18.02
N ASP A 210 -2.44 -26.32 17.34
CA ASP A 210 -1.42 -27.29 17.72
C ASP A 210 -0.05 -26.91 17.13
N ALA A 211 1.00 -27.56 17.63
CA ALA A 211 2.38 -27.38 17.18
C ALA A 211 2.76 -28.32 16.00
N GLU A 212 1.80 -29.02 15.38
CA GLU A 212 2.09 -29.89 14.24
C GLU A 212 2.51 -29.03 13.04
N GLY A 213 3.62 -29.39 12.38
CA GLY A 213 4.17 -28.60 11.27
C GLY A 213 4.78 -27.26 11.67
N VAL A 214 4.90 -26.95 12.96
CA VAL A 214 5.51 -25.72 13.47
C VAL A 214 6.91 -26.02 13.99
N GLN A 215 7.92 -25.37 13.42
CA GLN A 215 9.27 -25.35 13.98
C GLN A 215 9.49 -24.00 14.64
N THR A 216 10.11 -23.99 15.82
CA THR A 216 10.53 -22.73 16.44
C THR A 216 11.52 -22.02 15.51
N PHE A 217 11.41 -20.70 15.39
CA PHE A 217 12.30 -19.87 14.59
C PHE A 217 13.78 -20.22 14.83
N ASP A 218 14.51 -20.35 13.72
CA ASP A 218 15.96 -20.53 13.71
C ASP A 218 16.61 -19.25 13.20
N PRO A 219 17.24 -18.43 14.08
CA PRO A 219 17.95 -17.23 13.66
C PRO A 219 19.17 -17.53 12.78
N GLY A 220 19.58 -18.81 12.65
CA GLY A 220 20.65 -19.25 11.76
C GLY A 220 20.24 -19.47 10.30
N ASP A 221 18.94 -19.45 9.96
CA ASP A 221 18.48 -19.47 8.55
C ASP A 221 18.54 -18.04 7.98
N PRO A 222 19.46 -17.74 7.04
CA PRO A 222 19.58 -16.41 6.47
C PRO A 222 18.42 -16.05 5.52
N ALA A 223 17.64 -17.03 5.07
CA ALA A 223 16.52 -16.82 4.14
C ALA A 223 16.86 -15.96 2.91
N THR A 224 18.06 -16.14 2.34
CA THR A 224 18.53 -15.33 1.20
C THR A 224 17.62 -15.45 -0.01
N ASP A 225 17.00 -16.61 -0.21
CA ASP A 225 16.00 -16.83 -1.28
C ASP A 225 14.76 -15.95 -1.10
N VAL A 226 14.35 -15.69 0.14
CA VAL A 226 13.23 -14.79 0.46
C VAL A 226 13.64 -13.34 0.28
N LEU A 227 14.82 -12.95 0.77
CA LEU A 227 15.36 -11.59 0.59
C LEU A 227 15.48 -11.24 -0.89
N ASP A 228 16.10 -12.10 -1.70
CA ASP A 228 16.28 -11.89 -3.13
C ASP A 228 14.93 -11.78 -3.86
N LYS A 229 13.96 -12.62 -3.47
CA LYS A 229 12.58 -12.54 -4.00
C LYS A 229 11.92 -11.21 -3.66
N LEU A 230 11.99 -10.77 -2.40
CA LEU A 230 11.33 -9.55 -1.97
C LEU A 230 11.98 -8.28 -2.52
N ARG A 231 13.29 -8.30 -2.83
CA ARG A 231 13.98 -7.21 -3.57
C ARG A 231 13.51 -7.08 -5.04
N GLY A 232 12.71 -8.03 -5.53
CA GLY A 232 12.03 -7.97 -6.83
C GLY A 232 10.65 -7.29 -6.79
N PHE A 233 10.19 -6.77 -5.64
CA PHE A 233 8.88 -6.15 -5.51
C PHE A 233 8.66 -5.01 -6.52
N GLY A 234 7.42 -4.85 -6.98
CA GLY A 234 7.05 -3.82 -7.94
C GLY A 234 7.54 -4.03 -9.39
N VAL A 235 8.41 -5.01 -9.66
CA VAL A 235 8.97 -5.28 -11.00
C VAL A 235 8.97 -6.75 -11.43
N ALA A 236 8.82 -7.69 -10.49
CA ALA A 236 8.81 -9.12 -10.77
C ALA A 236 7.66 -9.85 -10.07
N ASP A 237 7.12 -10.89 -10.72
CA ASP A 237 6.19 -11.81 -10.11
C ASP A 237 6.90 -12.60 -8.99
N PRO A 238 6.47 -12.51 -7.72
CA PRO A 238 7.15 -13.18 -6.61
C PRO A 238 6.76 -14.67 -6.47
N LYS A 239 5.80 -15.16 -7.27
CA LYS A 239 5.31 -16.53 -7.22
C LYS A 239 6.24 -17.50 -7.94
N ASN A 240 6.11 -18.80 -7.62
CA ASN A 240 6.95 -19.85 -8.24
C ASN A 240 6.32 -20.39 -9.52
N ALA A 241 4.99 -20.31 -9.66
CA ALA A 241 4.30 -20.84 -10.82
C ALA A 241 4.66 -20.07 -12.11
N SER A 242 5.47 -20.71 -12.94
CA SER A 242 5.87 -20.22 -14.26
C SER A 242 4.72 -20.32 -15.25
N GLY A 243 3.95 -19.24 -15.36
CA GLY A 243 3.41 -18.79 -16.63
C GLY A 243 2.35 -19.63 -17.35
N GLY A 244 1.98 -19.04 -18.48
CA GLY A 244 1.06 -19.46 -19.51
C GLY A 244 1.21 -18.46 -20.65
N THR A 245 0.70 -18.75 -21.85
CA THR A 245 0.76 -17.75 -22.92
C THR A 245 -0.18 -16.60 -22.58
N PRO A 246 0.31 -15.34 -22.53
CA PRO A 246 -0.57 -14.23 -22.24
C PRO A 246 -1.66 -14.06 -23.29
N VAL A 247 -2.88 -13.78 -22.84
CA VAL A 247 -3.99 -13.38 -23.70
C VAL A 247 -4.04 -11.86 -23.68
N ARG A 248 -3.60 -11.24 -24.77
CA ARG A 248 -3.52 -9.79 -24.95
C ARG A 248 -4.69 -9.26 -25.78
N SER A 249 -5.20 -8.10 -25.41
CA SER A 249 -6.24 -7.39 -26.12
C SER A 249 -5.95 -5.89 -26.14
N ASP A 250 -5.88 -5.30 -27.34
CA ASP A 250 -5.81 -3.85 -27.56
C ASP A 250 -7.22 -3.32 -27.88
N PHE A 251 -7.60 -2.17 -27.31
CA PHE A 251 -8.95 -1.64 -27.46
C PHE A 251 -9.05 -0.13 -27.19
N ASP A 252 -10.07 0.48 -27.81
CA ASP A 252 -10.65 1.75 -27.40
C ASP A 252 -11.99 1.47 -26.70
N LEU A 253 -12.32 2.22 -25.66
CA LEU A 253 -13.53 2.03 -24.87
C LEU A 253 -14.31 3.35 -24.73
N PRO A 254 -15.48 3.51 -25.38
CA PRO A 254 -16.29 4.70 -25.18
C PRO A 254 -16.79 4.85 -23.74
N ALA A 255 -17.16 6.07 -23.37
CA ALA A 255 -17.83 6.36 -22.11
C ALA A 255 -19.06 5.46 -21.89
N GLY A 256 -19.19 4.86 -20.71
CA GLY A 256 -20.25 3.90 -20.37
C GLY A 256 -20.09 2.51 -20.99
N GLY A 257 -19.04 2.26 -21.78
CA GLY A 257 -18.79 0.98 -22.45
C GLY A 257 -18.13 -0.06 -21.55
N SER A 258 -18.15 -1.32 -22.00
CA SER A 258 -17.36 -2.42 -21.41
C SER A 258 -16.62 -3.20 -22.48
N HIS A 259 -15.40 -3.62 -22.18
CA HIS A 259 -14.56 -4.47 -23.04
C HIS A 259 -14.23 -5.76 -22.31
N THR A 260 -14.41 -6.90 -22.96
CA THR A 260 -14.00 -8.20 -22.41
C THR A 260 -12.58 -8.52 -22.86
N VAL A 261 -11.65 -8.55 -21.91
CA VAL A 261 -10.23 -8.86 -22.15
C VAL A 261 -10.08 -10.34 -22.47
N ALA A 262 -10.74 -11.19 -21.68
CA ALA A 262 -10.72 -12.64 -21.87
C ALA A 262 -11.94 -13.32 -21.20
N GLU A 263 -12.36 -14.43 -21.81
CA GLU A 263 -13.24 -15.43 -21.21
C GLU A 263 -12.52 -16.78 -21.22
N VAL A 264 -12.29 -17.33 -20.03
CA VAL A 264 -11.56 -18.59 -19.85
C VAL A 264 -12.54 -19.62 -19.33
N SER A 265 -12.54 -20.81 -19.94
CA SER A 265 -13.42 -21.93 -19.56
C SER A 265 -12.63 -23.09 -18.98
N GLY A 266 -13.26 -23.83 -18.06
CA GLY A 266 -12.65 -24.93 -17.32
C GLY A 266 -11.93 -24.48 -16.05
N PRO A 267 -11.46 -25.43 -15.23
CA PRO A 267 -10.73 -25.13 -14.00
C PRO A 267 -9.33 -24.60 -14.32
N ALA A 268 -9.03 -23.42 -13.80
CA ALA A 268 -7.72 -22.76 -13.96
C ALA A 268 -7.54 -21.70 -12.87
N ARG A 269 -6.46 -20.92 -12.97
CA ARG A 269 -6.24 -19.69 -12.20
C ARG A 269 -5.73 -18.59 -13.12
N ILE A 270 -6.15 -17.35 -12.87
CA ILE A 270 -5.44 -16.17 -13.39
C ILE A 270 -4.25 -15.92 -12.46
N ASN A 271 -3.04 -15.83 -13.02
CA ASN A 271 -1.81 -15.58 -12.27
C ASN A 271 -1.30 -14.15 -12.43
N GLN A 272 -1.73 -13.49 -13.50
CA GLN A 272 -1.36 -12.12 -13.79
C GLN A 272 -2.50 -11.41 -14.53
N LEU A 273 -2.79 -10.19 -14.13
CA LEU A 273 -3.58 -9.21 -14.88
C LEU A 273 -2.71 -7.99 -15.11
N ARG A 274 -2.66 -7.50 -16.35
CA ARG A 274 -1.97 -6.26 -16.70
C ARG A 274 -2.86 -5.34 -17.49
N VAL A 275 -2.76 -4.04 -17.22
CA VAL A 275 -3.44 -2.98 -17.97
C VAL A 275 -2.43 -1.88 -18.29
N ARG A 276 -2.48 -1.37 -19.51
CA ARG A 276 -1.72 -0.21 -19.96
C ARG A 276 -2.69 0.82 -20.53
N LEU A 277 -2.57 2.06 -20.07
CA LEU A 277 -3.44 3.17 -20.43
C LEU A 277 -2.59 4.35 -20.96
N PRO A 278 -2.11 4.32 -22.21
CA PRO A 278 -1.17 5.33 -22.73
C PRO A 278 -1.68 6.79 -22.72
N GLN A 279 -2.99 6.99 -22.55
CA GLN A 279 -3.59 8.31 -22.44
C GLN A 279 -3.46 8.92 -21.04
N VAL A 280 -3.31 8.08 -20.01
CA VAL A 280 -3.14 8.52 -18.61
C VAL A 280 -1.75 9.14 -18.51
N GLN A 281 -1.67 10.29 -17.84
CA GLN A 281 -0.43 10.98 -17.55
C GLN A 281 -0.06 10.74 -16.08
N ALA A 282 1.23 10.59 -15.82
CA ALA A 282 1.77 10.50 -14.48
C ALA A 282 1.32 11.69 -13.62
N ALA A 283 1.10 11.45 -12.34
CA ALA A 283 0.82 12.51 -11.40
C ALA A 283 1.98 13.53 -11.43
N PRO A 284 1.68 14.83 -11.59
CA PRO A 284 2.73 15.81 -11.83
C PRO A 284 3.55 16.08 -10.58
N GLN A 285 2.94 16.03 -9.40
CA GLN A 285 3.59 16.33 -8.14
C GLN A 285 4.33 15.11 -7.59
N VAL A 286 5.63 15.26 -7.35
CA VAL A 286 6.41 14.23 -6.66
C VAL A 286 7.26 14.92 -5.59
N VAL A 287 7.18 14.39 -4.37
CA VAL A 287 8.10 14.69 -3.27
C VAL A 287 9.14 13.59 -3.29
N ASP A 288 10.41 13.98 -3.34
CA ASP A 288 11.52 13.02 -3.48
C ASP A 288 12.75 13.55 -2.75
N ASP A 289 13.71 12.68 -2.49
CA ASP A 289 14.99 13.00 -1.88
C ASP A 289 16.14 12.44 -2.74
N GLY A 290 17.39 12.81 -2.43
CA GLY A 290 18.46 12.45 -3.36
C GLY A 290 19.85 12.92 -2.99
N MET A 291 20.81 12.50 -3.80
CA MET A 291 22.25 12.69 -3.57
C MET A 291 22.86 13.56 -4.67
N ALA A 292 23.99 14.22 -4.40
CA ALA A 292 24.73 14.96 -5.42
C ALA A 292 26.25 14.86 -5.24
N PHE A 293 26.96 14.81 -6.37
CA PHE A 293 28.43 14.80 -6.41
C PHE A 293 28.99 15.94 -7.26
N GLY A 294 30.15 16.45 -6.82
CA GLY A 294 30.82 17.60 -7.45
C GLY A 294 31.97 17.21 -8.38
N GLN A 295 32.80 18.20 -8.72
CA GLN A 295 33.98 18.02 -9.58
C GLN A 295 34.92 16.92 -9.04
N GLY A 296 35.26 15.95 -9.89
CA GLY A 296 36.09 14.79 -9.50
C GLY A 296 35.31 13.69 -8.77
N GLY A 297 34.01 13.87 -8.55
CA GLY A 297 33.11 12.91 -7.96
C GLY A 297 32.37 12.01 -8.96
N GLY A 298 31.52 11.16 -8.43
CA GLY A 298 30.70 10.23 -9.20
C GLY A 298 29.92 9.28 -8.29
N SER A 299 29.08 8.45 -8.90
CA SER A 299 28.31 7.42 -8.19
C SER A 299 28.44 6.07 -8.90
N ARG A 300 28.24 4.98 -8.16
CA ARG A 300 28.23 3.62 -8.71
C ARG A 300 27.24 2.76 -7.95
N PHE A 301 26.55 1.88 -8.67
CA PHE A 301 25.54 0.96 -8.14
C PHE A 301 25.30 -0.19 -9.13
N ARG A 302 24.59 -1.22 -8.70
CA ARG A 302 24.23 -2.39 -9.52
C ARG A 302 22.73 -2.45 -9.73
N MET A 303 22.30 -2.66 -10.96
CA MET A 303 20.88 -2.78 -11.33
C MET A 303 20.59 -4.13 -11.99
N ARG A 304 19.41 -4.69 -11.76
CA ARG A 304 18.91 -5.92 -12.39
C ARG A 304 18.42 -5.67 -13.80
N VAL A 305 18.69 -6.64 -14.67
CA VAL A 305 18.25 -6.64 -16.06
C VAL A 305 17.78 -8.05 -16.44
N ALA A 306 16.91 -8.15 -17.44
CA ALA A 306 16.47 -9.44 -17.93
C ALA A 306 17.63 -10.17 -18.65
N PRO A 307 17.93 -11.44 -18.35
CA PRO A 307 19.02 -12.17 -19.02
C PRO A 307 18.88 -12.26 -20.54
N ASP A 308 17.65 -12.24 -21.05
CA ASP A 308 17.29 -12.26 -22.46
C ASP A 308 17.07 -10.86 -23.06
N ASN A 309 17.55 -9.80 -22.38
CA ASN A 309 17.45 -8.44 -22.88
C ASN A 309 18.11 -8.26 -24.25
N GLN A 310 17.46 -7.46 -25.09
CA GLN A 310 17.90 -7.04 -26.43
C GLN A 310 18.47 -5.61 -26.40
N GLY A 311 18.93 -5.19 -25.23
CA GLY A 311 19.25 -3.80 -24.89
C GLY A 311 18.56 -3.40 -23.58
N VAL A 312 19.10 -2.35 -22.96
CA VAL A 312 18.62 -1.83 -21.68
C VAL A 312 18.44 -0.32 -21.81
N ARG A 313 17.44 0.27 -21.15
CA ARG A 313 17.26 1.70 -21.03
C ARG A 313 17.42 2.09 -19.57
N ILE A 314 18.34 3.01 -19.31
CA ILE A 314 18.54 3.59 -17.99
C ILE A 314 17.90 4.97 -17.98
N ILE A 315 16.98 5.20 -17.06
CA ILE A 315 16.24 6.45 -16.89
C ILE A 315 16.66 7.07 -15.56
N ARG A 316 16.94 8.37 -15.55
CA ARG A 316 17.34 9.13 -14.36
C ARG A 316 16.38 10.28 -14.10
N ARG A 317 15.88 10.39 -12.87
CA ARG A 317 15.26 11.61 -12.33
C ARG A 317 16.33 12.51 -11.71
N PHE A 318 16.28 13.80 -12.01
CA PHE A 318 17.19 14.80 -11.48
C PHE A 318 16.47 16.14 -11.24
N ASP A 319 17.07 16.99 -10.42
CA ASP A 319 16.64 18.35 -10.15
C ASP A 319 17.32 19.34 -11.13
N PRO A 320 16.56 19.90 -12.09
CA PRO A 320 17.06 20.88 -13.05
C PRO A 320 17.18 22.30 -12.46
N GLN A 321 16.97 22.54 -11.16
CA GLN A 321 17.36 23.81 -10.53
C GLN A 321 18.85 24.11 -10.76
N VAL A 322 19.67 23.06 -10.78
CA VAL A 322 21.08 23.15 -11.17
C VAL A 322 21.18 23.06 -12.70
N ALA A 323 21.68 24.12 -13.32
CA ALA A 323 21.83 24.24 -14.77
C ALA A 323 23.05 23.46 -15.31
N ASP A 324 22.95 23.09 -16.58
CA ASP A 324 24.05 22.61 -17.43
C ASP A 324 24.81 21.39 -16.85
N GLN A 325 24.08 20.50 -16.17
CA GLN A 325 24.62 19.28 -15.58
C GLN A 325 25.03 18.31 -16.69
N VAL A 326 26.28 17.83 -16.60
CA VAL A 326 26.84 16.82 -17.47
C VAL A 326 27.58 15.79 -16.63
N ALA A 327 27.20 14.53 -16.80
CA ALA A 327 27.91 13.39 -16.23
C ALA A 327 28.02 12.28 -17.26
N SER A 328 29.19 11.64 -17.34
CA SER A 328 29.39 10.48 -18.19
C SER A 328 28.86 9.23 -17.51
N LEU A 329 28.27 8.35 -18.31
CA LEU A 329 27.72 7.06 -17.88
C LEU A 329 28.55 5.93 -18.48
N THR A 330 29.00 5.02 -17.63
CA THR A 330 29.52 3.73 -18.06
C THR A 330 28.66 2.60 -17.52
N VAL A 331 28.54 1.52 -18.30
CA VAL A 331 27.85 0.29 -17.93
C VAL A 331 28.84 -0.85 -18.09
N ASN A 332 29.03 -1.64 -17.03
CA ASN A 332 30.05 -2.71 -16.97
C ASN A 332 31.46 -2.22 -17.36
N GLY A 333 31.79 -0.98 -16.97
CA GLY A 333 33.05 -0.31 -17.28
C GLY A 333 33.21 0.11 -18.75
N GLN A 334 32.18 -0.03 -19.59
CA GLN A 334 32.18 0.45 -20.97
C GLN A 334 31.40 1.77 -21.10
N PRO A 335 31.91 2.78 -21.84
CA PRO A 335 31.20 4.03 -22.04
C PRO A 335 29.89 3.84 -22.81
N VAL A 336 28.81 4.42 -22.29
CA VAL A 336 27.48 4.41 -22.94
C VAL A 336 27.14 5.78 -23.52
N GLY A 337 27.34 6.85 -22.73
CA GLY A 337 26.95 8.19 -23.12
C GLY A 337 27.15 9.21 -22.01
N GLU A 338 26.49 10.35 -22.15
CA GLU A 338 26.49 11.41 -21.14
C GLU A 338 25.07 11.88 -20.87
N TRP A 339 24.77 12.08 -19.60
CA TRP A 339 23.65 12.90 -19.15
C TRP A 339 23.94 14.35 -19.52
N ARG A 340 22.95 15.08 -20.05
CA ARG A 340 23.08 16.51 -20.37
C ARG A 340 21.78 17.23 -20.06
N SER A 341 21.79 18.14 -19.08
CA SER A 341 20.69 19.07 -18.83
C SER A 341 20.98 20.43 -19.46
N GLY A 342 19.95 21.28 -19.56
CA GLY A 342 20.05 22.63 -20.10
C GLY A 342 20.01 23.70 -19.02
N ALA A 343 19.42 24.84 -19.36
CA ALA A 343 19.21 25.94 -18.42
C ALA A 343 18.40 25.51 -17.18
N ALA A 344 18.61 26.22 -16.07
CA ALA A 344 17.92 25.95 -14.82
C ALA A 344 16.39 26.04 -14.96
N ALA A 345 15.69 25.07 -14.39
CA ALA A 345 14.23 25.00 -14.35
C ALA A 345 13.75 24.73 -12.90
N PRO A 346 13.82 25.72 -11.99
CA PRO A 346 13.47 25.53 -10.59
C PRO A 346 12.01 25.09 -10.41
N GLY A 347 11.79 24.15 -9.47
CA GLY A 347 10.47 23.60 -9.14
C GLY A 347 9.95 22.52 -10.12
N GLN A 348 10.75 22.13 -11.10
CA GLN A 348 10.41 21.03 -12.03
C GLN A 348 11.20 19.76 -11.73
N TRP A 349 10.67 18.62 -12.16
CA TRP A 349 11.44 17.38 -12.27
C TRP A 349 11.99 17.19 -13.68
N GLY A 350 13.28 16.86 -13.76
CA GLY A 350 13.94 16.49 -15.00
C GLY A 350 14.01 14.97 -15.16
N VAL A 351 13.83 14.48 -16.40
CA VAL A 351 14.02 13.07 -16.76
C VAL A 351 14.98 12.96 -17.92
N GLN A 352 15.95 12.05 -17.82
CA GLN A 352 16.87 11.70 -18.88
C GLN A 352 16.84 10.20 -19.11
N SER A 353 17.10 9.75 -20.34
CA SER A 353 17.26 8.33 -20.65
C SER A 353 18.44 8.09 -21.57
N LEU A 354 19.10 6.95 -21.39
CA LEU A 354 20.15 6.44 -22.27
C LEU A 354 19.88 4.96 -22.56
N ASP A 355 19.89 4.62 -23.85
CA ASP A 355 19.76 3.23 -24.31
C ASP A 355 21.15 2.60 -24.40
N VAL A 356 21.34 1.51 -23.67
CA VAL A 356 22.51 0.64 -23.63
C VAL A 356 22.32 -0.49 -24.63
N PRO A 357 23.27 -0.68 -25.56
CA PRO A 357 23.13 -1.68 -26.61
C PRO A 357 23.35 -3.10 -26.06
N ALA A 358 22.69 -4.08 -26.66
CA ALA A 358 22.63 -5.46 -26.17
C ALA A 358 24.03 -6.10 -26.00
N GLU A 359 25.03 -5.68 -26.78
CA GLU A 359 26.39 -6.24 -26.70
C GLU A 359 27.06 -5.99 -25.33
N LEU A 360 26.57 -5.03 -24.55
CA LEU A 360 27.06 -4.73 -23.21
C LEU A 360 26.30 -5.44 -22.09
N THR A 361 25.11 -5.97 -22.35
CA THR A 361 24.15 -6.39 -21.31
C THR A 361 23.52 -7.76 -21.56
N ALA A 362 23.58 -8.31 -22.78
CA ALA A 362 22.95 -9.58 -23.13
C ALA A 362 23.53 -10.74 -22.31
N GLY A 363 22.66 -11.62 -21.81
CA GLY A 363 23.03 -12.76 -20.98
C GLY A 363 23.34 -12.43 -19.51
N GLN A 364 23.30 -11.16 -19.12
CA GLN A 364 23.50 -10.74 -17.74
C GLN A 364 22.17 -10.63 -16.99
N SER A 365 22.18 -10.95 -15.70
CA SER A 365 21.05 -10.71 -14.79
C SER A 365 21.16 -9.37 -14.04
N SER A 366 22.31 -8.71 -14.15
CA SER A 366 22.59 -7.41 -13.53
C SER A 366 23.69 -6.68 -14.29
N ILE A 367 23.66 -5.35 -14.22
CA ILE A 367 24.67 -4.45 -14.78
C ILE A 367 25.26 -3.56 -13.67
N ASP A 368 26.55 -3.27 -13.74
CA ASP A 368 27.18 -2.24 -12.90
C ASP A 368 27.10 -0.89 -13.63
N VAL A 369 26.52 0.12 -12.98
CA VAL A 369 26.33 1.48 -13.50
C VAL A 369 27.28 2.42 -12.77
N GLU A 370 27.98 3.27 -13.49
CA GLU A 370 28.87 4.29 -12.92
C GLU A 370 28.66 5.65 -13.61
N ASN A 371 28.42 6.68 -12.81
CA ASN A 371 28.34 8.07 -13.23
C ASN A 371 29.63 8.81 -12.83
N ARG A 372 30.13 9.70 -13.70
CA ARG A 372 31.25 10.60 -13.37
C ARG A 372 30.96 12.03 -13.76
N PHE A 373 31.30 12.96 -12.87
CA PHE A 373 31.12 14.40 -13.12
C PHE A 373 31.92 14.85 -14.35
N VAL A 374 31.28 15.62 -15.24
CA VAL A 374 31.95 16.29 -16.36
C VAL A 374 31.89 17.80 -16.19
N SER A 375 30.70 18.36 -16.05
CA SER A 375 30.49 19.81 -15.81
C SER A 375 29.13 20.06 -15.18
N SER A 376 28.98 21.17 -14.48
CA SER A 376 27.70 21.69 -14.00
C SER A 376 27.88 23.14 -13.56
N SER A 377 26.78 23.89 -13.43
CA SER A 377 26.78 25.17 -12.72
C SER A 377 27.03 25.01 -11.21
N LEU A 378 26.74 23.85 -10.63
CA LEU A 378 26.98 23.54 -9.21
C LEU A 378 27.43 22.08 -9.01
N ASP A 379 26.52 21.13 -9.21
CA ASP A 379 26.71 19.69 -8.95
C ASP A 379 25.98 18.83 -9.99
N VAL A 380 26.15 17.52 -9.91
CA VAL A 380 25.29 16.55 -10.62
C VAL A 380 24.49 15.82 -9.55
N ASN A 381 23.16 15.94 -9.61
CA ASN A 381 22.25 15.42 -8.57
C ASN A 381 21.36 14.27 -9.07
N GLU A 382 21.14 13.25 -8.25
CA GLU A 382 20.46 12.01 -8.62
C GLU A 382 19.46 11.64 -7.53
N PHE A 383 18.23 11.36 -7.95
CA PHE A 383 17.09 11.08 -7.04
C PHE A 383 16.57 9.67 -7.26
N ARG A 384 16.51 9.24 -8.52
CA ARG A 384 15.98 7.93 -8.88
C ARG A 384 16.54 7.43 -10.19
N TYR A 385 16.72 6.12 -10.27
CA TYR A 385 16.98 5.38 -11.50
C TYR A 385 15.92 4.31 -11.76
N ASP A 386 15.33 4.31 -12.95
CA ASP A 386 14.52 3.21 -13.46
C ASP A 386 15.29 2.49 -14.58
N VAL A 387 15.35 1.16 -14.51
CA VAL A 387 15.99 0.33 -15.53
C VAL A 387 14.95 -0.51 -16.24
N GLN A 388 14.91 -0.39 -17.57
CA GLN A 388 14.05 -1.18 -18.43
C GLN A 388 14.89 -2.10 -19.31
N SER A 389 14.50 -3.37 -19.42
CA SER A 389 15.08 -4.30 -20.38
C SER A 389 14.16 -4.44 -21.60
N LEU A 390 14.73 -4.40 -22.80
CA LEU A 390 13.98 -4.68 -24.02
C LEU A 390 13.84 -6.20 -24.17
N VAL A 391 12.65 -6.75 -23.95
CA VAL A 391 12.38 -8.19 -24.00
C VAL A 391 11.30 -8.44 -25.04
N ASN A 392 11.60 -9.28 -26.04
CA ASN A 392 10.67 -9.60 -27.13
C ASN A 392 10.09 -8.36 -27.85
N GLY A 393 10.89 -7.29 -27.95
CA GLY A 393 10.48 -6.04 -28.60
C GLY A 393 9.65 -5.09 -27.73
N GLU A 394 9.47 -5.38 -26.43
CA GLU A 394 8.77 -4.52 -25.48
C GLU A 394 9.71 -4.11 -24.33
N TRP A 395 9.65 -2.83 -23.94
CA TRP A 395 10.37 -2.35 -22.76
C TRP A 395 9.65 -2.81 -21.49
N VAL A 396 10.39 -3.47 -20.60
CA VAL A 396 9.87 -3.96 -19.33
C VAL A 396 10.75 -3.40 -18.22
N ARG A 397 10.15 -2.71 -17.24
CA ARG A 397 10.87 -2.27 -16.04
C ARG A 397 11.38 -3.48 -15.27
N THR A 398 12.70 -3.59 -15.13
CA THR A 398 13.38 -4.71 -14.46
C THR A 398 13.97 -4.34 -13.12
N ASP A 399 14.20 -3.06 -12.87
CA ASP A 399 14.66 -2.58 -11.56
C ASP A 399 14.38 -1.10 -11.34
N VAL A 400 14.37 -0.71 -10.06
CA VAL A 400 14.21 0.67 -9.59
C VAL A 400 15.21 0.88 -8.45
N LEU A 401 15.83 2.06 -8.41
CA LEU A 401 16.66 2.53 -7.31
C LEU A 401 16.25 3.95 -6.98
N ASP A 402 15.51 4.13 -5.89
CA ASP A 402 15.31 5.42 -5.25
C ASP A 402 16.55 5.74 -4.38
N LEU A 403 17.03 6.98 -4.39
CA LEU A 403 18.27 7.43 -3.76
C LEU A 403 17.99 8.51 -2.74
N GLY A 404 18.88 8.64 -1.75
CA GLY A 404 18.82 9.70 -0.76
C GLY A 404 18.63 9.21 0.66
N PRO A 405 18.67 10.15 1.63
CA PRO A 405 18.55 9.84 3.06
C PRO A 405 17.31 9.03 3.46
N GLY A 406 16.22 9.07 2.70
CA GLY A 406 14.96 8.34 2.89
C GLY A 406 14.97 6.91 2.33
N HIS A 407 16.04 6.47 1.66
CA HIS A 407 16.10 5.16 1.00
C HIS A 407 17.37 4.34 1.34
N PRO A 408 17.86 4.31 2.60
CA PRO A 408 19.13 3.67 2.93
C PRO A 408 19.13 2.15 2.67
N GLY A 409 18.01 1.47 2.86
CA GLY A 409 17.87 0.04 2.59
C GLY A 409 17.95 -0.28 1.09
N GLU A 410 17.33 0.55 0.24
CA GLU A 410 17.35 0.39 -1.21
C GLU A 410 18.74 0.73 -1.79
N GLU A 411 19.39 1.79 -1.30
CA GLU A 411 20.79 2.12 -1.63
C GLU A 411 21.74 0.96 -1.27
N SER A 412 21.58 0.37 -0.08
CA SER A 412 22.38 -0.76 0.38
C SER A 412 22.18 -1.99 -0.50
N ALA A 413 20.93 -2.31 -0.86
CA ALA A 413 20.59 -3.46 -1.70
C ALA A 413 21.19 -3.36 -3.11
N HIS A 414 21.35 -2.15 -3.65
CA HIS A 414 21.99 -1.89 -4.95
C HIS A 414 23.49 -1.62 -4.83
N GLY A 415 24.05 -1.64 -3.62
CA GLY A 415 25.46 -1.36 -3.36
C GLY A 415 25.87 0.05 -3.78
N TYR A 416 24.96 1.02 -3.65
CA TYR A 416 25.20 2.41 -4.00
C TYR A 416 26.39 2.99 -3.24
N ARG A 417 27.22 3.73 -3.96
CA ARG A 417 28.40 4.43 -3.44
C ARG A 417 28.56 5.74 -4.19
N ILE A 418 28.76 6.81 -3.43
CA ILE A 418 29.06 8.14 -3.95
C ILE A 418 30.49 8.56 -3.57
N ASP A 419 31.22 9.11 -4.53
CA ASP A 419 32.55 9.69 -4.34
C ASP A 419 32.43 11.22 -4.45
N ASN A 420 33.07 11.96 -3.52
CA ASN A 420 32.98 13.42 -3.41
C ASN A 420 31.53 13.95 -3.35
N PRO A 421 30.73 13.49 -2.36
CA PRO A 421 29.40 14.03 -2.14
C PRO A 421 29.52 15.53 -1.79
N VAL A 422 28.67 16.34 -2.41
CA VAL A 422 28.63 17.79 -2.16
C VAL A 422 27.33 18.22 -1.51
N PHE A 423 26.26 17.44 -1.68
CA PHE A 423 24.96 17.75 -1.13
C PHE A 423 24.09 16.50 -1.01
N GLU A 424 23.23 16.49 0.01
CA GLU A 424 22.16 15.52 0.20
C GLU A 424 20.86 16.33 0.32
N ARG A 425 19.87 16.01 -0.52
CA ARG A 425 18.53 16.60 -0.48
C ARG A 425 17.69 15.70 0.42
N SER A 426 17.19 16.19 1.55
CA SER A 426 16.31 15.37 2.42
C SER A 426 14.84 15.39 2.00
N GLN A 427 14.42 16.41 1.25
CA GLN A 427 13.07 16.53 0.68
C GLN A 427 13.05 17.63 -0.38
N LEU A 428 12.57 17.31 -1.58
CA LEU A 428 12.35 18.25 -2.68
C LEU A 428 10.98 18.02 -3.28
N LEU A 429 10.15 19.06 -3.29
CA LEU A 429 8.91 19.08 -4.04
C LEU A 429 9.19 19.59 -5.46
N GLY A 430 9.02 18.73 -6.46
CA GLY A 430 9.10 19.08 -7.87
C GLY A 430 7.82 18.70 -8.61
N ARG A 431 7.62 19.33 -9.78
CA ARG A 431 6.49 19.01 -10.65
C ARG A 431 6.91 18.68 -12.08
N TYR A 432 6.29 17.68 -12.68
CA TYR A 432 6.35 17.48 -14.13
C TYR A 432 5.47 18.51 -14.84
N ALA A 433 5.91 18.97 -16.01
CA ALA A 433 5.21 19.98 -16.79
C ALA A 433 4.01 19.38 -17.57
N ILE A 434 3.01 18.90 -16.83
CA ILE A 434 1.79 18.29 -17.37
C ILE A 434 0.63 19.27 -17.24
N PRO A 435 -0.14 19.55 -18.31
CA PRO A 435 -1.27 20.47 -18.23
C PRO A 435 -2.36 19.99 -17.27
N PRO A 436 -2.95 20.86 -16.42
CA PRO A 436 -3.94 20.46 -15.41
C PRO A 436 -5.17 19.74 -15.99
N GLU A 437 -5.59 20.08 -17.21
CA GLU A 437 -6.71 19.41 -17.87
C GLU A 437 -6.40 17.96 -18.26
N GLN A 438 -5.12 17.63 -18.50
CA GLN A 438 -4.69 16.26 -18.79
C GLN A 438 -4.57 15.44 -17.50
N VAL A 439 -4.12 16.08 -16.40
CA VAL A 439 -4.12 15.48 -15.06
C VAL A 439 -5.55 15.11 -14.66
N ALA A 440 -6.47 16.09 -14.68
CA ALA A 440 -7.87 15.84 -14.34
C ALA A 440 -8.55 14.79 -15.23
N ALA A 441 -8.21 14.73 -16.52
CA ALA A 441 -8.71 13.68 -17.42
C ALA A 441 -8.15 12.29 -17.08
N SER A 442 -6.88 12.22 -16.67
CA SER A 442 -6.19 11.00 -16.22
C SER A 442 -6.81 10.48 -14.93
N ASP A 443 -6.99 11.34 -13.94
CA ASP A 443 -7.62 10.99 -12.66
C ASP A 443 -9.06 10.51 -12.86
N ALA A 444 -9.82 11.17 -13.73
CA ALA A 444 -11.17 10.75 -14.07
C ALA A 444 -11.21 9.34 -14.71
N VAL A 445 -10.19 8.95 -15.49
CA VAL A 445 -10.08 7.60 -16.04
C VAL A 445 -9.75 6.60 -14.93
N LEU A 446 -8.76 6.89 -14.08
CA LEU A 446 -8.34 6.02 -12.99
C LEU A 446 -9.46 5.78 -11.95
N GLU A 447 -10.26 6.82 -11.67
CA GLU A 447 -11.37 6.76 -10.72
C GLU A 447 -12.59 6.00 -11.27
N ASN A 448 -12.86 6.09 -12.58
CA ASN A 448 -14.14 5.63 -13.15
C ASN A 448 -14.03 4.42 -14.09
N ALA A 449 -12.85 4.13 -14.64
CA ALA A 449 -12.60 2.87 -15.32
C ALA A 449 -12.38 1.78 -14.28
N ARG A 450 -12.95 0.60 -14.48
CA ARG A 450 -13.02 -0.46 -13.46
C ARG A 450 -12.52 -1.78 -13.99
N VAL A 451 -11.75 -2.48 -13.17
CA VAL A 451 -11.48 -3.92 -13.35
C VAL A 451 -12.69 -4.67 -12.82
N ARG A 452 -13.33 -5.48 -13.67
CA ARG A 452 -14.40 -6.38 -13.27
C ARG A 452 -14.04 -7.81 -13.60
N ILE A 453 -14.10 -8.70 -12.61
CA ILE A 453 -13.85 -10.13 -12.80
C ILE A 453 -14.99 -10.95 -12.22
N THR A 454 -15.51 -11.85 -13.06
CA THR A 454 -16.56 -12.81 -12.69
C THR A 454 -15.97 -14.22 -12.72
N PHE A 455 -15.96 -14.90 -11.57
CA PHE A 455 -15.58 -16.30 -11.45
C PHE A 455 -16.82 -17.16 -11.25
N ASP A 456 -16.99 -18.19 -12.07
CA ASP A 456 -18.05 -19.19 -11.92
C ASP A 456 -19.45 -18.59 -11.77
N GLY A 457 -19.71 -17.50 -12.51
CA GLY A 457 -20.97 -16.77 -12.50
C GLY A 457 -21.16 -15.75 -11.36
N GLN A 458 -20.15 -15.52 -10.52
CA GLN A 458 -20.16 -14.54 -9.43
C GLN A 458 -19.11 -13.45 -9.67
N THR A 459 -19.53 -12.18 -9.70
CA THR A 459 -18.60 -11.05 -9.76
C THR A 459 -18.05 -10.77 -8.37
N THR A 460 -16.76 -11.06 -8.16
CA THR A 460 -16.08 -10.88 -6.86
C THR A 460 -15.04 -9.76 -6.88
N VAL A 461 -14.70 -9.27 -8.07
CA VAL A 461 -13.82 -8.12 -8.30
C VAL A 461 -14.62 -7.10 -9.08
N ASP A 462 -14.80 -5.92 -8.47
CA ASP A 462 -15.34 -4.75 -9.14
C ASP A 462 -14.76 -3.50 -8.44
N ALA A 463 -13.68 -2.96 -8.97
CA ALA A 463 -12.93 -1.85 -8.38
C ALA A 463 -12.42 -0.87 -9.45
N PRO A 464 -12.34 0.45 -9.16
CA PRO A 464 -11.63 1.40 -10.03
C PRO A 464 -10.22 0.94 -10.33
N ILE A 465 -9.72 1.20 -11.54
CA ILE A 465 -8.37 0.84 -11.94
C ILE A 465 -7.36 1.52 -11.01
N GLY A 466 -7.51 2.82 -10.75
CA GLY A 466 -6.59 3.55 -9.85
C GLY A 466 -6.51 2.89 -8.48
N GLU A 467 -7.65 2.75 -7.80
CA GLU A 467 -7.70 2.16 -6.45
C GLU A 467 -7.25 0.68 -6.45
N PHE A 468 -7.66 -0.15 -7.42
CA PHE A 468 -7.26 -1.58 -7.49
C PHE A 468 -5.74 -1.79 -7.59
N PHE A 469 -5.01 -0.84 -8.17
CA PHE A 469 -3.55 -0.90 -8.27
C PHE A 469 -2.84 -0.02 -7.22
N GLY A 470 -3.56 0.63 -6.31
CA GLY A 470 -3.00 1.44 -5.23
C GLY A 470 -2.69 2.89 -5.57
N THR A 471 -3.25 3.40 -6.69
CA THR A 471 -2.96 4.73 -7.26
C THR A 471 -4.24 5.58 -7.38
N GLY A 472 -5.04 5.64 -6.31
CA GLY A 472 -6.36 6.29 -6.32
C GLY A 472 -6.37 7.83 -6.30
N LEU A 473 -5.21 8.48 -6.11
CA LEU A 473 -5.06 9.94 -6.19
C LEU A 473 -4.72 10.45 -7.61
N GLY A 474 -4.06 9.62 -8.40
CA GLY A 474 -3.48 9.95 -9.71
C GLY A 474 -2.49 8.84 -10.07
N GLU A 475 -1.83 8.87 -11.24
CA GLU A 475 -0.85 7.85 -11.62
C GLU A 475 0.51 8.09 -10.94
N HIS A 476 0.69 7.51 -9.77
CA HIS A 476 1.94 7.50 -8.99
C HIS A 476 2.67 6.16 -9.15
N ASP A 477 3.97 6.12 -8.88
CA ASP A 477 4.70 4.85 -8.86
C ASP A 477 4.27 4.01 -7.65
N VAL A 478 3.66 2.85 -7.90
CA VAL A 478 3.25 1.92 -6.84
C VAL A 478 4.09 0.65 -6.97
N ARG A 479 4.81 0.28 -5.91
CA ARG A 479 5.63 -0.94 -5.86
C ARG A 479 5.27 -1.78 -4.65
N THR A 480 4.50 -2.86 -4.86
CA THR A 480 4.22 -3.88 -3.82
C THR A 480 4.70 -5.25 -4.29
N MET A 481 4.69 -6.27 -3.42
CA MET A 481 5.04 -7.62 -3.88
C MET A 481 3.95 -8.21 -4.82
N MET A 482 2.68 -7.83 -4.70
CA MET A 482 1.57 -8.47 -5.45
C MET A 482 0.92 -7.59 -6.52
N SER A 483 1.29 -6.31 -6.59
CA SER A 483 0.80 -5.35 -7.58
C SER A 483 1.84 -4.23 -7.83
N SER A 484 1.77 -3.61 -9.00
CA SER A 484 2.58 -2.44 -9.35
C SER A 484 1.86 -1.47 -10.30
N VAL A 485 2.32 -0.21 -10.30
CA VAL A 485 2.04 0.82 -11.30
C VAL A 485 3.39 1.36 -11.75
N ASP A 486 3.70 1.23 -13.04
CA ASP A 486 4.82 1.93 -13.67
C ASP A 486 4.28 3.17 -14.40
N PRO A 487 4.55 4.40 -13.90
CA PRO A 487 4.11 5.64 -14.55
C PRO A 487 5.00 6.04 -15.74
N GLY A 488 5.98 5.21 -16.12
CA GLY A 488 6.88 5.44 -17.24
C GLY A 488 6.19 5.36 -18.61
N MET A 489 6.91 5.76 -19.65
CA MET A 489 6.40 5.94 -21.02
C MET A 489 5.67 4.73 -21.63
N ASP A 490 6.07 3.51 -21.27
CA ASP A 490 5.51 2.24 -21.74
C ASP A 490 4.94 1.40 -20.58
N GLY A 491 4.64 2.07 -19.46
CA GLY A 491 4.38 1.46 -18.17
C GLY A 491 3.14 0.59 -18.11
N TRP A 492 3.19 -0.41 -17.25
CA TRP A 492 2.11 -1.36 -17.01
C TRP A 492 1.64 -1.30 -15.57
N TYR A 493 0.33 -1.41 -15.40
CA TYR A 493 -0.27 -1.69 -14.11
C TYR A 493 -0.41 -3.20 -14.02
N THR A 494 0.25 -3.83 -13.05
CA THR A 494 0.37 -5.29 -12.97
C THR A 494 -0.15 -5.79 -11.65
N ALA A 495 -0.92 -6.87 -11.67
CA ALA A 495 -1.38 -7.58 -10.48
C ALA A 495 -1.01 -9.06 -10.61
N TRP A 496 -0.33 -9.60 -9.61
CA TRP A 496 0.17 -10.97 -9.57
C TRP A 496 -0.65 -11.88 -8.63
N TRP A 497 -1.81 -11.43 -8.16
CA TRP A 497 -2.69 -12.22 -7.29
C TRP A 497 -3.10 -13.55 -7.96
N PRO A 498 -2.94 -14.71 -7.29
CA PRO A 498 -3.52 -15.96 -7.78
C PRO A 498 -5.04 -15.92 -7.70
N MET A 499 -5.77 -16.02 -8.81
CA MET A 499 -7.23 -15.97 -8.84
C MET A 499 -7.81 -17.28 -9.42
N PRO A 500 -8.02 -18.31 -8.58
CA PRO A 500 -8.53 -19.62 -9.02
C PRO A 500 -10.03 -19.60 -9.35
N PHE A 501 -10.45 -20.49 -10.27
CA PHE A 501 -11.84 -20.72 -10.65
C PHE A 501 -12.04 -22.14 -11.22
N ASN A 502 -13.26 -22.68 -11.20
CA ASN A 502 -13.55 -24.08 -11.56
C ASN A 502 -14.24 -24.27 -12.91
N GLN A 503 -15.10 -23.33 -13.33
CA GLN A 503 -15.93 -23.43 -14.52
C GLN A 503 -15.57 -22.38 -15.55
N ASN A 504 -15.49 -21.11 -15.16
CA ASN A 504 -15.11 -20.01 -16.03
C ASN A 504 -14.65 -18.77 -15.27
N ALA A 505 -13.86 -17.95 -15.95
CA ALA A 505 -13.54 -16.59 -15.54
C ALA A 505 -13.79 -15.62 -16.70
N LYS A 506 -14.46 -14.50 -16.43
CA LYS A 506 -14.61 -13.39 -17.36
C LYS A 506 -13.93 -12.15 -16.78
N VAL A 507 -12.97 -11.60 -17.53
CA VAL A 507 -12.22 -10.39 -17.17
C VAL A 507 -12.64 -9.25 -18.09
N GLU A 508 -13.07 -8.14 -17.50
CA GLU A 508 -13.58 -6.97 -18.20
C GLU A 508 -12.95 -5.67 -17.70
N ILE A 509 -12.77 -4.74 -18.62
CA ILE A 509 -12.56 -3.33 -18.31
C ILE A 509 -13.86 -2.60 -18.61
N VAL A 510 -14.39 -1.90 -17.60
CA VAL A 510 -15.67 -1.18 -17.69
C VAL A 510 -15.41 0.30 -17.50
N ASN A 511 -15.74 1.12 -18.49
CA ASN A 511 -15.61 2.56 -18.38
C ASN A 511 -16.91 3.14 -17.83
N GLY A 512 -16.97 3.39 -16.52
CA GLY A 512 -18.11 4.06 -15.88
C GLY A 512 -18.10 5.59 -16.04
N GLY A 513 -17.03 6.17 -16.57
CA GLY A 513 -16.79 7.60 -16.63
C GLY A 513 -17.24 8.27 -17.92
N GLY A 514 -17.10 9.60 -17.94
CA GLY A 514 -17.41 10.45 -19.11
C GLY A 514 -16.27 10.56 -20.12
N ILE A 515 -15.05 10.18 -19.76
CA ILE A 515 -13.86 10.24 -20.61
C ILE A 515 -13.68 8.89 -21.34
N PRO A 516 -13.65 8.85 -22.69
CA PRO A 516 -13.35 7.62 -23.41
C PRO A 516 -11.90 7.17 -23.16
N ILE A 517 -11.66 5.86 -23.17
CA ILE A 517 -10.32 5.26 -23.09
C ILE A 517 -9.85 4.96 -24.51
N GLN A 518 -8.62 5.33 -24.83
CA GLN A 518 -8.01 5.26 -26.15
C GLN A 518 -6.67 4.55 -26.06
N GLY A 519 -6.42 3.63 -27.01
CA GLY A 519 -5.15 2.92 -27.14
C GLY A 519 -4.79 2.04 -25.95
N ALA A 520 -5.77 1.57 -25.19
CA ALA A 520 -5.52 0.70 -24.04
C ALA A 520 -5.10 -0.69 -24.49
N THR A 521 -4.24 -1.32 -23.68
CA THR A 521 -3.92 -2.75 -23.79
C THR A 521 -4.22 -3.41 -22.46
N ALA A 522 -4.83 -4.60 -22.47
CA ALA A 522 -4.92 -5.45 -21.30
C ALA A 522 -4.45 -6.87 -21.62
N GLU A 523 -3.91 -7.54 -20.60
CA GLU A 523 -3.35 -8.88 -20.71
C GLU A 523 -3.71 -9.71 -19.47
N ILE A 524 -4.02 -10.99 -19.68
CA ILE A 524 -4.05 -11.97 -18.60
C ILE A 524 -3.13 -13.14 -18.87
N VAL A 525 -2.52 -13.68 -17.82
CA VAL A 525 -1.82 -14.97 -17.84
C VAL A 525 -2.59 -15.94 -16.98
N THR A 526 -2.87 -17.12 -17.53
CA THR A 526 -3.54 -18.20 -16.80
C THR A 526 -2.62 -19.39 -16.62
N GLY A 527 -2.85 -20.15 -15.56
CA GLY A 527 -2.15 -21.39 -15.27
C GLY A 527 -3.10 -22.46 -14.70
N PRO A 528 -2.61 -23.69 -14.51
CA PRO A 528 -3.37 -24.73 -13.83
C PRO A 528 -3.80 -24.30 -12.43
N GLY A 529 -5.07 -24.53 -12.10
CA GLY A 529 -5.64 -24.10 -10.83
C GLY A 529 -7.10 -24.48 -10.70
N GLY A 530 -7.69 -24.09 -9.59
CA GLY A 530 -9.10 -24.33 -9.29
C GLY A 530 -9.38 -24.02 -7.82
N VAL A 531 -10.67 -23.91 -7.50
CA VAL A 531 -11.14 -23.70 -6.13
C VAL A 531 -11.57 -25.04 -5.56
N ASP A 532 -10.85 -25.52 -4.55
CA ASP A 532 -11.12 -26.80 -3.92
C ASP A 532 -11.77 -26.66 -2.53
N ALA A 533 -11.73 -27.75 -1.76
CA ALA A 533 -12.28 -27.76 -0.42
C ALA A 533 -11.53 -26.81 0.56
N GLY A 534 -10.29 -26.45 0.30
CA GLY A 534 -9.47 -25.63 1.20
C GLY A 534 -9.20 -24.23 0.69
N SER A 535 -9.75 -23.83 -0.46
CA SER A 535 -9.40 -22.58 -1.14
C SER A 535 -10.61 -21.66 -1.39
N GLY A 536 -10.36 -20.36 -1.52
CA GLY A 536 -11.35 -19.33 -1.83
C GLY A 536 -11.18 -18.70 -3.22
N TYR A 537 -12.20 -18.00 -3.69
CA TYR A 537 -12.11 -17.10 -4.84
C TYR A 537 -11.40 -15.82 -4.44
N PHE A 538 -10.70 -15.18 -5.37
CA PHE A 538 -10.15 -13.85 -5.13
C PHE A 538 -11.27 -12.80 -5.16
N HIS A 539 -11.21 -11.86 -4.22
CA HIS A 539 -12.10 -10.71 -4.13
C HIS A 539 -11.29 -9.42 -4.10
N ALA A 540 -11.85 -8.40 -4.75
CA ALA A 540 -11.46 -7.01 -4.56
C ALA A 540 -12.72 -6.21 -4.24
N THR A 541 -12.86 -5.79 -2.99
CA THR A 541 -14.04 -5.09 -2.48
C THR A 541 -13.75 -3.61 -2.36
N HIS A 542 -14.35 -2.82 -3.24
CA HIS A 542 -14.16 -1.38 -3.29
C HIS A 542 -15.30 -0.61 -2.60
N LYS A 543 -14.94 0.46 -1.88
CA LYS A 543 -15.85 1.45 -1.31
C LYS A 543 -15.26 2.85 -1.49
N ARG A 544 -16.12 3.86 -1.69
CA ARG A 544 -15.77 5.29 -1.63
C ARG A 544 -16.90 6.09 -0.98
N GLY A 545 -16.57 7.15 -0.26
CA GLY A 545 -17.53 8.07 0.32
C GLY A 545 -16.96 8.91 1.47
N LEU A 546 -17.80 9.82 1.97
CA LEU A 546 -17.46 10.65 3.12
C LEU A 546 -17.37 9.83 4.40
N THR A 547 -16.43 10.19 5.26
CA THR A 547 -16.35 9.69 6.64
C THR A 547 -17.57 10.13 7.45
N THR A 548 -17.90 9.38 8.51
CA THR A 548 -19.07 9.66 9.35
C THR A 548 -18.63 9.59 10.82
N PRO A 549 -18.67 10.71 11.57
CA PRO A 549 -18.22 10.74 12.96
C PRO A 549 -18.78 9.59 13.82
N GLY A 550 -17.87 8.91 14.53
CA GLY A 550 -18.15 7.75 15.37
C GLY A 550 -18.35 6.43 14.60
N GLN A 551 -18.03 6.39 13.30
CA GLN A 551 -18.10 5.16 12.50
C GLN A 551 -16.81 4.93 11.74
N ASP A 552 -16.23 3.75 11.92
CA ASP A 552 -15.03 3.32 11.21
C ASP A 552 -15.26 3.34 9.70
N TRP A 553 -14.20 3.73 9.00
CA TRP A 553 -14.09 3.43 7.60
C TRP A 553 -13.88 1.92 7.41
N ASN A 554 -14.97 1.17 7.28
CA ASN A 554 -14.89 -0.27 6.98
C ASN A 554 -14.32 -0.50 5.57
N PHE A 555 -13.15 -1.15 5.49
CA PHE A 555 -12.56 -1.67 4.26
C PHE A 555 -13.38 -2.85 3.72
N VAL A 556 -13.81 -3.74 4.61
CA VAL A 556 -14.69 -4.88 4.30
C VAL A 556 -15.60 -5.19 5.50
N ASP A 557 -16.86 -5.49 5.19
CA ASP A 557 -17.84 -6.07 6.11
C ASP A 557 -18.47 -7.26 5.36
N THR A 558 -18.07 -8.47 5.74
CA THR A 558 -18.42 -9.68 5.02
C THR A 558 -18.73 -10.85 5.95
N GLY A 559 -19.67 -11.69 5.53
CA GLY A 559 -19.96 -12.96 6.18
C GLY A 559 -19.31 -14.14 5.44
N GLY A 560 -19.31 -15.31 6.09
CA GLY A 560 -18.70 -16.52 5.57
C GLY A 560 -17.24 -16.68 6.01
N ALA A 561 -16.52 -17.62 5.37
CA ALA A 561 -15.13 -17.88 5.67
C ALA A 561 -14.20 -17.25 4.63
N GLY A 562 -13.03 -16.81 5.05
CA GLY A 562 -12.06 -16.17 4.18
C GLY A 562 -10.73 -15.85 4.85
N THR A 563 -9.86 -15.22 4.08
CA THR A 563 -8.61 -14.63 4.58
C THR A 563 -8.41 -13.26 3.91
N PHE A 564 -8.31 -12.21 4.72
CA PHE A 564 -8.02 -10.84 4.31
C PHE A 564 -6.52 -10.63 4.19
N TYR A 565 -6.08 -10.10 3.05
CA TYR A 565 -4.67 -9.95 2.69
C TYR A 565 -4.24 -8.49 2.55
N GLY A 566 -5.10 -7.53 2.84
CA GLY A 566 -4.73 -6.12 2.85
C GLY A 566 -5.64 -5.23 2.03
N VAL A 567 -5.18 -4.01 1.80
CA VAL A 567 -6.00 -2.90 1.30
C VAL A 567 -5.14 -1.84 0.62
N SER A 568 -5.67 -1.23 -0.44
CA SER A 568 -5.26 0.11 -0.87
C SER A 568 -6.24 1.13 -0.30
N HIS A 569 -5.76 2.29 0.10
CA HIS A 569 -6.56 3.33 0.74
C HIS A 569 -6.12 4.70 0.26
N THR A 570 -7.07 5.44 -0.31
CA THR A 570 -6.93 6.84 -0.65
C THR A 570 -7.73 7.67 0.34
N MET A 571 -7.05 8.56 1.04
CA MET A 571 -7.61 9.41 2.07
C MET A 571 -7.50 10.87 1.62
N ARG A 572 -8.63 11.53 1.37
CA ARG A 572 -8.67 12.97 1.10
C ARG A 572 -9.16 13.67 2.36
N GLY A 573 -8.24 14.24 3.14
CA GLY A 573 -8.55 15.00 4.34
C GLY A 573 -9.32 16.27 3.99
N LEU A 574 -10.48 16.47 4.62
CA LEU A 574 -11.33 17.65 4.42
C LEU A 574 -11.19 18.63 5.59
N ILE A 575 -10.01 18.68 6.20
CA ILE A 575 -9.65 19.58 7.31
C ILE A 575 -9.04 20.85 6.72
N PRO A 576 -9.69 22.02 6.81
CA PRO A 576 -9.12 23.27 6.32
C PRO A 576 -7.84 23.64 7.06
N LEU A 577 -6.85 24.18 6.33
CA LEU A 577 -5.56 24.62 6.89
C LEU A 577 -5.69 25.69 7.99
N ASN A 578 -6.83 26.38 8.07
CA ASN A 578 -7.12 27.43 9.05
C ASN A 578 -8.09 27.02 10.17
N GLU A 579 -8.67 25.81 10.09
CA GLU A 579 -9.55 25.28 11.12
C GLU A 579 -8.78 24.29 11.98
N THR A 580 -8.76 24.55 13.28
CA THR A 580 -7.89 23.88 14.24
C THR A 580 -8.71 23.01 15.18
N ARG A 581 -8.31 21.76 15.31
CA ARG A 581 -8.47 21.01 16.55
C ARG A 581 -7.08 20.85 17.14
N ALA A 582 -6.95 21.05 18.44
CA ALA A 582 -5.68 20.79 19.13
C ALA A 582 -5.46 19.27 19.10
N SER A 583 -4.59 18.78 18.23
CA SER A 583 -4.02 17.45 18.39
C SER A 583 -2.88 17.55 19.41
N VAL A 584 -2.65 16.49 20.18
CA VAL A 584 -1.42 16.36 20.96
C VAL A 584 -0.32 16.10 19.94
N LEU A 585 0.23 17.18 19.37
CA LEU A 585 1.36 17.03 18.48
C LEU A 585 2.56 16.55 19.30
N PRO A 586 3.38 15.65 18.74
CA PRO A 586 4.58 15.21 19.42
C PRO A 586 5.55 16.36 19.73
N HIS A 587 6.43 16.16 20.72
CA HIS A 587 7.38 17.17 21.19
C HIS A 587 8.43 17.57 20.15
N SER A 588 8.79 16.67 19.22
CA SER A 588 9.71 16.99 18.11
C SER A 588 9.05 17.76 16.97
N THR A 589 7.74 18.03 17.04
CA THR A 589 7.09 18.95 16.11
C THR A 589 7.31 20.39 16.58
N PRO A 590 7.79 21.30 15.72
CA PRO A 590 7.77 22.72 16.03
C PRO A 590 6.30 23.16 16.21
N LEU A 591 5.95 23.59 17.43
CA LEU A 591 4.64 24.14 17.78
C LEU A 591 4.15 25.14 16.73
N ALA A 592 3.14 24.78 15.95
CA ALA A 592 2.31 25.73 15.22
C ALA A 592 0.92 25.16 14.93
N ALA A 593 -0.06 26.02 15.12
CA ALA A 593 -1.48 25.81 14.93
C ALA A 593 -1.83 25.24 13.54
N ALA A 594 -2.73 24.26 13.53
CA ALA A 594 -3.35 23.54 12.41
C ALA A 594 -2.59 22.29 11.93
N ASN A 595 -3.17 21.13 12.22
CA ASN A 595 -2.76 19.85 11.65
C ASN A 595 -3.82 19.36 10.64
N PRO A 596 -3.70 19.65 9.34
CA PRO A 596 -4.61 19.15 8.32
C PRO A 596 -4.53 17.62 8.14
N ARG A 597 -3.53 16.97 8.73
CA ARG A 597 -3.31 15.52 8.72
C ARG A 597 -3.92 14.81 9.94
N ASN A 598 -4.67 15.51 10.79
CA ASN A 598 -5.30 14.92 11.98
C ASN A 598 -6.25 13.75 11.65
N TYR A 599 -6.69 13.63 10.38
CA TYR A 599 -7.48 12.47 9.91
C TYR A 599 -6.71 11.14 9.95
N LEU A 600 -5.38 11.19 10.11
CA LEU A 600 -4.50 10.01 10.17
C LEU A 600 -4.32 9.44 11.58
N GLU A 601 -4.84 10.06 12.63
CA GLU A 601 -4.72 9.52 13.99
C GLU A 601 -5.64 8.31 14.25
N GLY A 602 -6.38 7.83 13.27
CA GLY A 602 -7.40 6.81 13.49
C GLY A 602 -6.82 5.39 13.58
N ASP A 603 -7.17 4.67 14.65
CA ASP A 603 -6.78 3.27 14.88
C ASP A 603 -7.47 2.29 13.95
N GLU A 604 -6.75 1.27 13.46
CA GLU A 604 -7.39 0.12 12.81
C GLU A 604 -8.08 -0.78 13.84
N ARG A 605 -9.28 -1.28 13.48
CA ARG A 605 -10.05 -2.21 14.32
C ARG A 605 -10.63 -3.35 13.51
N PHE A 606 -10.17 -4.58 13.76
CA PHE A 606 -10.65 -5.76 13.05
C PHE A 606 -11.42 -6.71 13.98
N TYR A 607 -12.71 -6.87 13.70
CA TYR A 607 -13.61 -7.77 14.41
C TYR A 607 -13.80 -9.07 13.62
N VAL A 608 -13.30 -10.17 14.19
CA VAL A 608 -13.27 -11.48 13.55
C VAL A 608 -14.38 -12.36 14.14
N ASP A 609 -15.14 -13.04 13.28
CA ASP A 609 -16.12 -14.05 13.65
C ASP A 609 -17.20 -13.60 14.64
N GLY A 610 -17.56 -12.31 14.62
CA GLY A 610 -18.58 -11.71 15.49
C GLY A 610 -18.10 -11.42 16.91
N ALA A 611 -16.77 -11.43 17.14
CA ALA A 611 -16.18 -11.00 18.40
C ALA A 611 -16.64 -9.57 18.77
N GLN A 612 -16.84 -9.34 20.06
CA GLN A 612 -17.23 -8.03 20.59
C GLN A 612 -16.04 -7.10 20.78
N GLU A 613 -14.85 -7.68 20.97
CA GLU A 613 -13.59 -6.98 21.05
C GLU A 613 -12.80 -7.20 19.75
N PRO A 614 -12.04 -6.19 19.29
CA PRO A 614 -11.22 -6.34 18.12
C PRO A 614 -10.09 -7.35 18.33
N ALA A 615 -9.83 -8.18 17.32
CA ALA A 615 -8.65 -9.05 17.27
C ALA A 615 -7.37 -8.24 16.97
N TRP A 616 -7.53 -7.11 16.28
CA TRP A 616 -6.51 -6.12 16.00
C TRP A 616 -7.03 -4.75 16.38
N HIS A 617 -6.27 -4.01 17.18
CA HIS A 617 -6.57 -2.66 17.62
C HIS A 617 -5.25 -1.89 17.58
N GLY A 618 -5.09 -1.02 16.59
CA GLY A 618 -3.84 -0.29 16.37
C GLY A 618 -3.75 1.00 17.16
N THR A 619 -2.99 1.94 16.60
CA THR A 619 -2.57 3.18 17.30
C THR A 619 -2.58 4.42 16.41
N GLY A 620 -2.92 4.27 15.13
CA GLY A 620 -2.89 5.34 14.15
C GLY A 620 -2.97 4.81 12.72
N THR A 621 -3.37 5.67 11.79
CA THR A 621 -3.52 5.29 10.38
C THR A 621 -2.17 5.11 9.72
N GLU A 622 -1.22 6.02 9.93
CA GLU A 622 0.14 5.82 9.40
C GLU A 622 0.82 4.59 10.03
N ASP A 623 0.50 4.28 11.27
CA ASP A 623 1.03 3.13 12.01
C ASP A 623 0.56 1.80 11.38
N PHE A 624 -0.73 1.71 11.02
CA PHE A 624 -1.28 0.57 10.27
C PHE A 624 -0.55 0.34 8.93
N TYR A 625 -0.15 1.43 8.28
CA TYR A 625 0.66 1.43 7.06
C TYR A 625 2.17 1.33 7.34
N GLU A 626 2.57 0.93 8.55
CA GLU A 626 3.94 0.73 9.04
C GLU A 626 4.86 1.94 8.97
N SER A 627 4.25 3.12 8.95
CA SER A 627 4.94 4.40 8.95
C SER A 627 4.91 5.02 10.34
N GLY A 628 5.03 6.33 10.45
CA GLY A 628 4.84 7.07 11.69
C GLY A 628 4.86 8.57 11.43
N TRP A 629 4.43 9.38 12.39
CA TRP A 629 4.58 10.84 12.30
C TRP A 629 3.86 11.45 11.09
N TYR A 630 2.63 10.99 10.83
CA TYR A 630 1.87 11.33 9.63
C TYR A 630 2.64 11.06 8.33
N PHE A 631 3.29 9.90 8.24
CA PHE A 631 4.23 9.55 7.17
C PHE A 631 5.41 10.52 7.09
N ARG A 632 6.00 10.86 8.24
CA ARG A 632 7.03 11.91 8.40
C ARG A 632 6.65 13.18 7.63
N PHE A 633 5.42 13.64 7.87
CA PHE A 633 4.79 14.80 7.20
C PHE A 633 4.65 14.66 5.67
N GLY A 634 4.29 13.47 5.20
CA GLY A 634 3.98 13.21 3.80
C GLY A 634 5.17 12.76 2.95
N THR A 635 6.29 12.36 3.56
CA THR A 635 7.33 11.60 2.87
C THR A 635 6.72 10.31 2.31
N THR A 636 6.88 10.09 1.00
CA THR A 636 6.42 8.87 0.33
C THR A 636 7.45 7.76 0.48
N PHE A 637 7.02 6.53 0.71
CA PHE A 637 7.90 5.36 0.65
C PHE A 637 7.22 4.15 -0.01
N SER A 638 8.02 3.16 -0.37
CA SER A 638 7.53 1.87 -0.87
C SER A 638 8.34 0.71 -0.31
N MET A 639 7.65 -0.26 0.28
CA MET A 639 8.20 -1.54 0.69
C MET A 639 7.30 -2.68 0.20
N PRO A 640 7.78 -3.94 0.15
CA PRO A 640 7.01 -5.04 -0.42
C PRO A 640 5.61 -5.24 0.18
N GLN A 641 5.40 -4.84 1.45
CA GLN A 641 4.18 -5.06 2.21
C GLN A 641 3.45 -3.78 2.68
N ALA A 642 4.06 -2.60 2.57
CA ALA A 642 3.43 -1.34 2.97
C ALA A 642 4.08 -0.14 2.26
N GLY A 643 3.34 0.94 2.09
CA GLY A 643 3.85 2.17 1.50
C GLY A 643 2.77 3.25 1.36
N ASN A 644 3.22 4.48 1.14
CA ASN A 644 2.38 5.61 0.75
C ASN A 644 2.91 6.23 -0.56
N PRO A 645 2.55 5.67 -1.72
CA PRO A 645 3.12 6.11 -3.00
C PRO A 645 2.69 7.53 -3.40
N ALA A 646 1.70 8.13 -2.73
CA ALA A 646 1.13 9.41 -3.11
C ALA A 646 0.87 10.33 -1.92
N HIS A 647 1.33 11.58 -2.04
CA HIS A 647 0.98 12.69 -1.15
C HIS A 647 0.72 13.96 -1.99
N GLU A 648 -0.48 14.49 -1.87
CA GLU A 648 -0.94 15.68 -2.61
C GLU A 648 -1.47 16.74 -1.65
N VAL A 649 -1.23 18.00 -1.98
CA VAL A 649 -1.58 19.14 -1.12
C VAL A 649 -2.13 20.27 -1.99
N ASN A 650 -3.37 20.69 -1.71
CA ASN A 650 -4.10 21.81 -2.35
C ASN A 650 -4.17 21.81 -3.90
N GLN A 651 -3.85 20.70 -4.58
CA GLN A 651 -3.81 20.59 -6.05
C GLN A 651 -4.17 19.18 -6.52
N ASP A 652 -4.31 19.00 -7.84
CA ASP A 652 -4.43 17.69 -8.50
C ASP A 652 -5.62 16.85 -7.98
N GLY A 653 -6.74 17.51 -7.65
CA GLY A 653 -7.92 16.84 -7.10
C GLY A 653 -7.90 16.72 -5.57
N CYS A 654 -6.81 17.12 -4.91
CA CYS A 654 -6.71 17.28 -3.48
C CYS A 654 -7.08 18.70 -3.01
N GLN A 655 -8.03 18.82 -2.08
CA GLN A 655 -8.45 20.12 -1.57
C GLN A 655 -7.50 20.70 -0.51
N PHE A 656 -7.04 19.88 0.44
CA PHE A 656 -6.17 20.31 1.54
C PHE A 656 -4.95 19.41 1.64
N ASP A 657 -5.12 18.19 2.15
CA ASP A 657 -4.08 17.18 2.28
C ASP A 657 -4.67 15.81 1.96
N CYS A 658 -3.98 15.06 1.10
CA CYS A 658 -4.45 13.77 0.63
C CYS A 658 -3.29 12.78 0.60
N THR A 659 -3.54 11.58 1.12
CA THR A 659 -2.55 10.50 1.19
C THR A 659 -3.11 9.26 0.51
N GLY A 660 -2.33 8.64 -0.38
CA GLY A 660 -2.59 7.31 -0.92
C GLY A 660 -1.64 6.32 -0.28
N ALA A 661 -2.17 5.22 0.27
CA ALA A 661 -1.39 4.20 0.97
C ALA A 661 -1.85 2.79 0.59
N TYR A 662 -0.97 1.81 0.80
CA TYR A 662 -1.30 0.40 0.68
C TYR A 662 -0.70 -0.40 1.82
N ARG A 663 -1.40 -1.48 2.17
CA ARG A 663 -0.97 -2.48 3.13
C ARG A 663 -1.25 -3.86 2.54
N LEU A 664 -0.22 -4.69 2.42
CA LEU A 664 -0.32 -6.09 2.02
C LEU A 664 0.13 -6.96 3.20
N MET A 665 -0.76 -7.84 3.64
CA MET A 665 -0.60 -8.65 4.85
C MET A 665 -0.27 -10.10 4.46
N ALA A 666 1.00 -10.48 4.39
CA ALA A 666 1.39 -11.83 3.96
C ALA A 666 1.33 -12.85 5.13
N GLY A 667 2.16 -12.62 6.15
CA GLY A 667 2.23 -13.45 7.36
C GLY A 667 1.17 -13.08 8.38
N ASP A 668 0.76 -11.82 8.39
CA ASP A 668 -0.21 -11.19 9.28
C ASP A 668 -1.63 -11.13 8.70
N ALA A 669 -1.89 -11.82 7.59
CA ALA A 669 -3.21 -11.96 6.99
C ALA A 669 -4.28 -12.34 8.03
N VAL A 670 -5.48 -11.77 7.92
CA VAL A 670 -6.56 -11.98 8.90
C VAL A 670 -7.55 -13.01 8.39
N SER A 671 -7.49 -14.20 8.97
CA SER A 671 -8.38 -15.32 8.66
C SER A 671 -9.65 -15.29 9.49
N PHE A 672 -10.77 -15.68 8.87
CA PHE A 672 -12.09 -15.68 9.49
C PHE A 672 -12.94 -16.86 9.00
N ARG A 673 -13.87 -17.34 9.83
CA ARG A 673 -14.73 -18.51 9.58
C ARG A 673 -16.19 -18.14 9.30
N ASN A 674 -16.67 -17.09 9.95
CA ASN A 674 -18.06 -16.66 9.96
C ASN A 674 -18.24 -15.24 9.42
N GLY A 675 -17.23 -14.38 9.58
CA GLY A 675 -17.22 -13.05 8.99
C GLY A 675 -16.08 -12.19 9.51
N LEU A 676 -15.88 -11.05 8.84
CA LEU A 676 -14.88 -10.05 9.16
C LEU A 676 -15.49 -8.66 8.98
N VAL A 677 -15.33 -7.83 10.00
CA VAL A 677 -15.44 -6.37 9.88
C VAL A 677 -14.04 -5.82 10.09
N ALA A 678 -13.41 -5.34 9.03
CA ALA A 678 -12.11 -4.70 9.10
C ALA A 678 -12.26 -3.23 8.71
N GLY A 679 -11.93 -2.33 9.63
CA GLY A 679 -12.03 -0.90 9.42
C GLY A 679 -10.92 -0.12 10.12
N ILE A 680 -10.97 1.19 9.94
CA ILE A 680 -10.05 2.14 10.53
C ILE A 680 -10.81 3.40 10.95
N GLU A 681 -10.47 3.96 12.09
CA GLU A 681 -11.02 5.25 12.52
C GLU A 681 -10.50 6.38 11.62
N HIS A 682 -11.15 7.55 11.67
CA HIS A 682 -10.71 8.72 10.93
C HIS A 682 -10.44 9.89 11.89
N GLY A 683 -9.21 9.95 12.38
CA GLY A 683 -8.73 10.89 13.39
C GLY A 683 -8.94 10.41 14.83
N PRO A 684 -8.49 11.20 15.82
CA PRO A 684 -8.18 10.73 17.18
C PRO A 684 -9.40 10.36 18.02
N ALA A 685 -10.59 10.76 17.57
CA ALA A 685 -11.87 10.37 18.17
C ALA A 685 -12.85 9.86 17.10
N ASN A 686 -12.32 9.40 15.96
CA ASN A 686 -13.08 8.92 14.81
C ASN A 686 -14.07 9.97 14.28
N ASP A 687 -13.63 11.22 14.15
CA ASP A 687 -14.51 12.37 13.98
C ASP A 687 -14.00 13.42 12.98
N GLU A 688 -12.87 13.14 12.32
CA GLU A 688 -12.32 14.04 11.30
C GLU A 688 -13.01 13.84 9.93
N PRO A 689 -13.30 14.94 9.21
CA PRO A 689 -13.94 14.86 7.91
C PRO A 689 -12.96 14.42 6.83
N GLY A 690 -13.37 13.47 5.98
CA GLY A 690 -12.62 13.01 4.82
C GLY A 690 -13.51 12.45 3.72
N ASP A 691 -13.00 12.38 2.49
CA ASP A 691 -13.53 11.55 1.39
C ASP A 691 -12.56 10.39 1.15
N TYR A 692 -12.92 9.21 1.62
CA TYR A 692 -12.06 8.03 1.58
C TYR A 692 -12.50 7.10 0.45
N SER A 693 -11.55 6.44 -0.19
CA SER A 693 -11.79 5.26 -1.03
C SER A 693 -10.81 4.16 -0.71
N SER A 694 -11.24 2.91 -0.75
CA SER A 694 -10.37 1.76 -0.49
C SER A 694 -10.76 0.55 -1.32
N THR A 695 -9.78 -0.27 -1.68
CA THR A 695 -9.99 -1.61 -2.24
C THR A 695 -9.35 -2.67 -1.35
N ALA A 696 -10.18 -3.49 -0.70
CA ALA A 696 -9.75 -4.62 0.11
C ALA A 696 -9.47 -5.85 -0.77
N TYR A 697 -8.34 -6.52 -0.55
CA TYR A 697 -7.93 -7.76 -1.24
C TYR A 697 -8.07 -8.96 -0.30
N TRP A 698 -8.87 -9.95 -0.68
CA TRP A 698 -9.13 -11.10 0.17
C TRP A 698 -9.56 -12.34 -0.62
N TYR A 699 -9.51 -13.51 0.04
CA TYR A 699 -10.05 -14.75 -0.51
C TYR A 699 -11.29 -15.19 0.25
N GLY A 700 -12.38 -15.42 -0.48
CA GLY A 700 -13.67 -15.82 0.08
C GLY A 700 -14.04 -17.25 -0.28
N ALA A 701 -14.49 -18.01 0.71
CA ALA A 701 -15.05 -19.34 0.47
C ALA A 701 -16.29 -19.25 -0.45
N PRO A 702 -16.59 -20.30 -1.25
CA PRO A 702 -17.84 -20.36 -2.01
C PRO A 702 -19.07 -20.14 -1.11
N ALA A 703 -20.05 -19.39 -1.62
CA ALA A 703 -21.24 -18.99 -0.87
C ALA A 703 -21.94 -20.18 -0.16
N GLY A 704 -22.33 -19.98 1.10
CA GLY A 704 -23.01 -21.00 1.93
C GLY A 704 -22.10 -22.00 2.63
N ARG A 705 -20.77 -21.81 2.55
CA ARG A 705 -19.79 -22.67 3.22
C ARG A 705 -19.23 -22.01 4.48
N SER A 706 -19.56 -22.57 5.64
CA SER A 706 -18.85 -22.30 6.90
C SER A 706 -17.73 -23.32 7.07
N LEU A 707 -16.56 -22.88 7.54
CA LEU A 707 -15.52 -23.82 7.97
C LEU A 707 -15.96 -24.49 9.29
N PRO A 708 -15.63 -25.77 9.52
CA PRO A 708 -15.91 -26.41 10.80
C PRO A 708 -15.25 -25.62 11.94
N ALA A 709 -15.93 -25.48 13.07
CA ALA A 709 -15.30 -24.97 14.28
C ALA A 709 -14.12 -25.90 14.63
N GLY A 710 -12.89 -25.43 14.42
CA GLY A 710 -11.70 -26.11 14.93
C GLY A 710 -11.85 -26.25 16.44
N GLY A 711 -11.63 -27.45 16.98
CA GLY A 711 -11.80 -27.73 18.40
C GLY A 711 -11.00 -26.74 19.25
N GLY A 712 -11.71 -25.99 20.11
CA GLY A 712 -11.16 -25.18 21.19
C GLY A 712 -9.90 -24.40 20.86
N LEU A 713 -9.99 -23.35 20.04
CA LEU A 713 -8.99 -22.29 20.12
C LEU A 713 -9.13 -21.64 21.51
N PRO A 714 -8.03 -21.45 22.26
CA PRO A 714 -8.07 -20.67 23.49
C PRO A 714 -8.59 -19.26 23.14
N SER A 715 -9.50 -18.74 23.96
CA SER A 715 -9.80 -17.31 23.96
C SER A 715 -8.47 -16.55 24.00
N GLY A 716 -8.37 -15.44 23.25
CA GLY A 716 -7.21 -14.55 23.29
C GLY A 716 -6.82 -14.19 24.73
N PRO A 717 -5.61 -13.64 24.94
CA PRO A 717 -5.13 -13.30 26.28
C PRO A 717 -6.22 -12.54 27.05
N GLU A 718 -6.54 -13.02 28.27
CA GLU A 718 -7.39 -12.26 29.20
C GLU A 718 -6.72 -10.91 29.43
N VAL A 719 -7.26 -9.87 28.82
CA VAL A 719 -6.97 -8.49 29.23
C VAL A 719 -7.38 -8.41 30.71
N PRO A 720 -6.51 -7.90 31.60
CA PRO A 720 -6.90 -7.71 33.00
C PRO A 720 -8.21 -6.91 33.06
N PRO A 721 -9.12 -7.23 33.98
CA PRO A 721 -10.48 -6.71 33.97
C PRO A 721 -10.47 -5.18 33.91
N SER A 722 -11.22 -4.65 32.96
CA SER A 722 -11.48 -3.22 32.83
C SER A 722 -11.94 -2.64 34.17
N LEU A 723 -11.35 -1.51 34.54
CA LEU A 723 -11.94 -0.66 35.57
C LEU A 723 -13.37 -0.31 35.12
N PRO A 724 -14.36 -0.31 36.02
CA PRO A 724 -15.72 0.02 35.65
C PRO A 724 -15.76 1.40 34.99
N PRO A 725 -16.64 1.62 34.00
CA PRO A 725 -16.72 2.88 33.28
C PRO A 725 -16.87 4.03 34.27
N ALA A 726 -16.10 5.10 34.06
CA ALA A 726 -16.29 6.34 34.78
C ALA A 726 -17.76 6.77 34.62
N PRO A 727 -18.44 7.19 35.70
CA PRO A 727 -19.83 7.59 35.61
C PRO A 727 -19.97 8.74 34.63
N LEU A 728 -20.91 8.61 33.70
CA LEU A 728 -21.32 9.66 32.77
C LEU A 728 -21.47 10.99 33.53
N PRO A 729 -20.92 12.12 33.03
CA PRO A 729 -21.17 13.41 33.64
C PRO A 729 -22.67 13.69 33.62
N SER A 730 -23.22 13.88 34.82
CA SER A 730 -24.61 14.24 35.05
C SER A 730 -25.01 15.47 34.24
N GLU A 731 -26.21 15.42 33.66
CA GLU A 731 -26.94 16.48 32.96
C GLU A 731 -26.47 17.91 33.30
N GLN A 732 -25.94 18.62 32.31
CA GLN A 732 -25.79 20.07 32.40
C GLN A 732 -27.18 20.74 32.52
N PRO A 733 -27.34 21.72 33.41
CA PRO A 733 -28.61 22.42 33.60
C PRO A 733 -28.93 23.31 32.39
N THR A 734 -30.21 23.34 32.02
CA THR A 734 -30.81 24.19 30.98
C THR A 734 -30.38 25.65 31.05
N PRO A 735 -30.16 26.34 29.90
CA PRO A 735 -29.71 27.73 29.90
C PRO A 735 -30.80 28.68 30.39
N ALA A 736 -30.45 29.53 31.36
CA ALA A 736 -31.27 30.64 31.80
C ALA A 736 -31.32 31.75 30.73
N THR A 737 -32.51 32.30 30.54
CA THR A 737 -32.83 33.41 29.63
C THR A 737 -32.01 34.67 29.98
N PRO A 738 -31.40 35.37 29.00
CA PRO A 738 -30.66 36.61 29.28
C PRO A 738 -31.61 37.79 29.52
N PRO A 739 -31.32 38.71 30.46
CA PRO A 739 -32.08 39.94 30.59
C PRO A 739 -31.68 40.98 29.53
N SER A 740 -32.68 41.75 29.11
CA SER A 740 -32.65 42.78 28.07
C SER A 740 -31.64 43.91 28.32
N ALA A 741 -30.96 44.35 27.26
CA ALA A 741 -30.05 45.50 27.25
C ALA A 741 -30.77 46.86 27.36
N PRO A 742 -30.18 47.88 28.02
CA PRO A 742 -30.52 49.28 27.80
C PRO A 742 -29.59 49.94 26.76
N ALA A 743 -30.17 50.92 26.03
CA ALA A 743 -29.62 51.67 24.90
C ALA A 743 -28.52 52.71 25.28
N PRO A 744 -27.79 53.29 24.30
CA PRO A 744 -26.43 53.82 24.47
C PRO A 744 -26.35 55.33 24.80
N THR A 745 -25.22 55.75 25.37
CA THR A 745 -24.81 57.17 25.51
C THR A 745 -23.41 57.44 24.92
N ALA A 746 -23.27 58.63 24.34
CA ALA A 746 -22.29 59.13 23.36
C ALA A 746 -20.83 59.34 23.85
N PRO A 747 -19.86 59.53 22.93
CA PRO A 747 -18.42 59.67 23.24
C PRO A 747 -17.96 61.14 23.35
N PRO A 748 -16.81 61.44 23.97
CA PRO A 748 -16.14 62.71 23.81
C PRO A 748 -14.89 62.67 22.91
N SER A 749 -14.74 63.81 22.24
CA SER A 749 -13.81 64.36 21.24
C SER A 749 -12.29 64.35 21.48
N GLU A 750 -11.58 64.31 20.35
CA GLU A 750 -10.14 64.59 20.11
C GLU A 750 -9.69 66.04 20.42
N PRO A 751 -8.36 66.31 20.34
CA PRO A 751 -7.87 67.53 19.73
C PRO A 751 -6.79 67.32 18.63
N VAL A 752 -6.76 68.29 17.70
CA VAL A 752 -6.06 68.40 16.39
C VAL A 752 -4.87 69.42 16.49
N PRO A 753 -3.91 69.48 15.52
CA PRO A 753 -2.47 69.74 15.75
C PRO A 753 -1.93 71.11 15.26
N THR A 754 -0.61 71.34 15.42
CA THR A 754 0.16 72.42 14.76
C THR A 754 1.59 71.98 14.37
N ALA A 755 2.06 72.42 13.20
CA ALA A 755 3.36 72.13 12.54
C ALA A 755 4.33 73.35 12.59
N PRO A 756 5.40 73.49 11.75
CA PRO A 756 6.70 72.78 11.71
C PRO A 756 7.93 73.75 11.71
N GLN A 757 9.18 73.28 11.94
CA GLN A 757 10.45 73.91 11.46
C GLN A 757 11.63 72.91 11.33
N ASP A 758 12.38 73.06 10.23
CA ASP A 758 13.73 72.52 9.87
C ASP A 758 14.73 73.74 9.89
N PRO A 759 16.09 73.73 9.67
CA PRO A 759 17.06 72.66 9.39
C PRO A 759 18.49 72.80 10.04
N THR A 760 19.42 71.88 9.67
CA THR A 760 20.88 72.07 9.40
C THR A 760 21.99 71.48 10.31
N ARG A 761 23.07 71.02 9.62
CA ARG A 761 24.49 70.74 9.99
C ARG A 761 24.84 69.34 10.53
N SER A 762 25.96 68.67 10.23
CA SER A 762 27.03 68.69 9.19
C SER A 762 28.06 67.58 9.56
N ASN A 763 28.53 66.81 8.57
CA ASN A 763 29.73 65.92 8.45
C ASN A 763 31.02 66.24 9.29
N PRO A 764 32.15 65.46 9.24
CA PRO A 764 32.45 64.06 8.83
C PRO A 764 33.55 63.30 9.69
N SER A 765 34.04 62.14 9.20
CA SER A 765 35.42 61.55 9.24
C SER A 765 35.77 60.27 10.05
N ASP A 766 35.84 59.12 9.34
CA ASP A 766 36.91 58.08 9.13
C ASP A 766 37.98 57.72 10.20
N PRO A 767 38.72 56.57 10.12
CA PRO A 767 38.60 55.34 9.30
C PRO A 767 38.84 53.98 10.05
N THR A 768 38.71 52.89 9.28
CA THR A 768 39.03 51.42 9.40
C THR A 768 40.39 51.02 10.04
N PRO A 769 40.67 49.73 10.45
CA PRO A 769 40.53 48.51 9.61
C PRO A 769 40.30 47.08 10.23
N SER A 770 39.86 46.18 9.32
CA SER A 770 40.20 44.75 9.11
C SER A 770 39.76 43.61 10.06
N ASN A 771 38.69 42.91 9.64
CA ASN A 771 38.44 41.44 9.45
C ASN A 771 39.14 40.33 10.29
N PRO A 772 38.57 39.08 10.37
CA PRO A 772 37.30 38.58 9.81
C PRO A 772 36.38 37.85 10.82
N THR A 773 35.09 37.81 10.53
CA THR A 773 34.06 37.01 11.18
C THR A 773 33.87 35.67 10.47
N GLU A 774 33.90 34.58 11.24
CA GLU A 774 33.20 33.32 10.92
C GLU A 774 31.69 33.59 10.98
N THR A 775 30.98 33.20 9.93
CA THR A 775 29.52 33.11 9.93
C THR A 775 29.15 31.69 9.55
N GLU A 776 28.72 30.93 10.55
CA GLU A 776 27.80 29.81 10.40
C GLU A 776 26.51 30.37 9.78
N ASP A 777 26.22 29.94 8.56
CA ASP A 777 24.97 30.25 7.89
C ASP A 777 23.99 29.11 8.18
N GLN A 778 23.11 29.34 9.16
CA GLN A 778 21.93 28.51 9.35
C GLN A 778 20.95 28.82 8.22
N GLY A 779 20.75 27.84 7.35
CA GLY A 779 19.73 27.88 6.31
C GLY A 779 18.35 28.10 6.89
N LEU A 780 17.82 29.31 6.68
CA LEU A 780 16.46 29.71 7.01
C LEU A 780 15.47 28.95 6.12
N LEU A 781 14.60 28.18 6.78
CA LEU A 781 13.33 27.69 6.24
C LEU A 781 12.48 28.90 5.77
N PRO A 782 11.96 28.93 4.53
CA PRO A 782 10.94 29.90 4.20
C PRO A 782 9.60 29.45 4.79
N HIS A 783 9.05 30.29 5.66
CA HIS A 783 7.67 30.22 6.12
C HIS A 783 6.72 30.37 4.92
N TRP A 784 5.80 29.42 4.76
CA TRP A 784 4.77 29.41 3.74
C TRP A 784 3.47 30.02 4.28
N ASN A 785 2.91 30.94 3.48
CA ASN A 785 1.55 31.47 3.57
C ASN A 785 0.75 30.93 2.39
#